data_AF-A0A961P7L0-F1
#
_entry.id   AF-A0A961P7L0-F1
#
_cell.length_a   1.000
_cell.length_b   1.000
_cell.length_c   1.000
_cell.angle_alpha   90.00
_cell.angle_beta   90.00
_cell.angle_gamma   90.00
#
_symmetry.space_group_name_H-M   'P 1'
#
loop_
_entity.id
_entity.type
_entity.pdbx_description
1 polymer ?
#
loop_
_entity_poly.entity_id
_entity_poly.type
_entity_poly.pdbx_seq_one_letter_code
_entity_poly.pdbx_strand_id
1 'polypeptide(L)'
;MSNDYYNASSLISTLSKASSKFVNAALSAIAAGFEKLPGEAALKQNRVNFATDTGTANAKTMTLTHAISSYVDGAALAVKIGEANTGACTMDWGPGARSVVHVDGSAMQPGDLGAGQLHTFRYDATSNKIVLQTPVERMNLGLATITQQEADSTEIVTLVSTLGLATRAALVSLVAAGMVWPDGAVVRAGGVAYQWDSSAAIEGCIAGLKPYGQIDVRHFGSVGDCVFDDDDELVSGTNDWTAFQSAINYANSIGGGVVFVPHHWGGQGYRLGQALKAKNSVRFVAESPMTRFYTTGDAPSTPGANGVPNNNSWMFGSWTAGNYTKATAYALDSVTAGAETCTATTAGDAANFADGDVVFVRSTSTYQVGGLDRPLWGQLNVVVGTPAAGAIGLRYPLLDTGAAEIVSFSDDPSTWEDADGTDSLEQQFATRDFQVIGGWWSTEANGAMFASGGGAIDCVIAPHRITCRSGVAYGNLFAHTLFTCDVEETWKAGTELSICSHDCIVRITSAVNRADRGLSAADAAVWLDGNSRRNLVQIGTLNCGTFDHGDAVQFLSCQDNRVEIGTLYARAVTGALVRFLDASYTGTKPTMKGNSCRIGNGYGGAGTYYVQFTGNGNMGPNVCEDSRFWGAVSSGALQLNGNDGSGCTVRNVICEYGGITVANSRGFSVQGHFPDGISRSSHFDTEYAYGRFDITTTASRLLRQVAYRAASNAGITATSGSPFTITRSIPIGGLNPGDEIAFDLIVAVRAGSTSDDKTVVMKLGSTAGSGGTTVEAYTSIATTAVNIRIKGVISRVSNTSVCVTYDVSEGTTPVTAKSTDVTVSALDANALEIFFSVQPATDTLDIRGATITPRCAAAGQLAA
;
A
#
# COMPACT_ATOMS: atom_id res chain seq x y z
N MET A 1 79.26 49.05 -12.72
CA MET A 1 78.11 48.26 -13.18
C MET A 1 78.33 46.87 -12.62
N SER A 2 77.39 46.37 -11.81
CA SER A 2 77.45 45.01 -11.27
C SER A 2 76.48 44.18 -12.10
N ASN A 3 76.96 43.12 -12.73
CA ASN A 3 76.10 42.08 -13.30
C ASN A 3 76.37 40.75 -12.59
N ASP A 4 75.56 39.74 -12.90
CA ASP A 4 75.60 38.42 -12.23
C ASP A 4 76.93 37.68 -12.44
N TYR A 5 77.72 38.03 -13.46
CA TYR A 5 78.94 37.33 -13.86
C TYR A 5 80.23 38.05 -13.48
N TYR A 6 80.19 39.38 -13.45
CA TYR A 6 81.35 40.22 -13.29
C TYR A 6 80.99 41.57 -12.68
N ASN A 7 81.59 41.85 -11.52
CA ASN A 7 81.48 43.14 -10.85
C ASN A 7 82.87 43.77 -10.72
N ALA A 8 83.10 44.86 -11.45
CA ALA A 8 84.32 45.66 -11.34
C ALA A 8 84.28 46.55 -10.08
N SER A 9 84.12 45.95 -8.89
CA SER A 9 83.93 46.66 -7.62
C SER A 9 85.20 47.33 -7.08
N SER A 10 86.37 46.99 -7.64
CA SER A 10 87.68 47.50 -7.23
C SER A 10 88.39 48.18 -8.40
N LEU A 11 87.79 49.24 -8.96
CA LEU A 11 88.49 50.06 -9.96
C LEU A 11 89.75 50.67 -9.33
N ILE A 12 90.85 50.63 -10.09
CA ILE A 12 92.13 51.19 -9.63
C ILE A 12 91.94 52.70 -9.48
N SER A 13 92.33 53.27 -8.33
CA SER A 13 92.18 54.70 -8.08
C SER A 13 92.93 55.50 -9.15
N THR A 14 92.26 56.54 -9.66
CA THR A 14 92.80 57.41 -10.69
C THR A 14 94.16 57.98 -10.25
N LEU A 15 95.17 57.87 -11.12
CA LEU A 15 96.55 58.33 -10.92
C LEU A 15 97.44 57.50 -9.97
N SER A 16 96.99 56.38 -9.43
CA SER A 16 97.85 55.52 -8.59
C SER A 16 98.99 54.82 -9.36
N LYS A 17 98.77 54.53 -10.65
CA LYS A 17 99.76 54.00 -11.61
C LYS A 17 99.50 54.53 -13.02
N ALA A 18 100.55 54.63 -13.85
CA ALA A 18 100.49 55.15 -15.21
C ALA A 18 99.48 54.41 -16.15
N SER A 19 99.08 53.18 -15.82
CA SER A 19 98.16 52.36 -16.63
C SER A 19 96.71 52.28 -16.11
N SER A 20 96.38 52.92 -14.99
CA SER A 20 95.07 52.80 -14.32
C SER A 20 93.86 53.09 -15.23
N LYS A 21 93.97 54.09 -16.13
CA LYS A 21 92.92 54.43 -17.10
C LYS A 21 92.64 53.31 -18.11
N PHE A 22 93.68 52.69 -18.67
CA PHE A 22 93.52 51.61 -19.66
C PHE A 22 92.96 50.35 -19.02
N VAL A 23 93.41 50.02 -17.81
CA VAL A 23 92.89 48.87 -17.07
C VAL A 23 91.41 49.08 -16.74
N ASN A 24 91.03 50.22 -16.18
CA ASN A 24 89.61 50.49 -15.86
C ASN A 24 88.71 50.52 -17.12
N ALA A 25 89.22 51.00 -18.26
CA ALA A 25 88.50 50.94 -19.53
C ALA A 25 88.30 49.49 -20.01
N ALA A 26 89.33 48.64 -19.90
CA ALA A 26 89.24 47.22 -20.22
C ALA A 26 88.26 46.48 -19.28
N LEU A 27 88.32 46.73 -17.97
CA LEU A 27 87.40 46.12 -16.99
C LEU A 27 85.95 46.56 -17.25
N SER A 28 85.73 47.82 -17.66
CA SER A 28 84.40 48.32 -18.05
C SER A 28 83.89 47.68 -19.34
N ALA A 29 84.76 47.48 -20.34
CA ALA A 29 84.41 46.77 -21.58
C ALA A 29 84.09 45.29 -21.33
N ILE A 30 84.81 44.65 -20.40
CA ILE A 30 84.52 43.29 -19.94
C ILE A 30 83.15 43.25 -19.25
N ALA A 31 82.87 44.17 -18.32
CA ALA A 31 81.56 44.26 -17.66
C ALA A 31 80.42 44.45 -18.67
N ALA A 32 80.58 45.35 -19.65
CA ALA A 32 79.63 45.57 -20.73
C ALA A 32 79.47 44.35 -21.65
N GLY A 33 80.51 43.52 -21.79
CA GLY A 33 80.43 42.24 -22.49
C GLY A 33 79.58 41.22 -21.74
N PHE A 34 79.78 41.10 -20.43
CA PHE A 34 78.99 40.21 -19.56
C PHE A 34 77.53 40.66 -19.41
N GLU A 35 77.22 41.95 -19.54
CA GLU A 35 75.83 42.45 -19.61
C GLU A 35 75.06 41.95 -20.83
N LYS A 36 75.73 41.46 -21.88
CA LYS A 36 75.08 40.84 -23.04
C LYS A 36 74.73 39.37 -22.84
N LEU A 37 75.21 38.75 -21.76
CA LEU A 37 74.85 37.38 -21.43
C LEU A 37 73.50 37.38 -20.69
N PRO A 38 72.66 36.35 -20.90
CA PRO A 38 71.49 36.14 -20.06
C PRO A 38 71.91 35.98 -18.61
N GLY A 39 71.14 36.48 -17.63
CA GLY A 39 71.49 36.34 -16.21
C GLY A 39 71.71 34.90 -15.75
N GLU A 40 72.51 34.70 -14.71
CA GLU A 40 72.96 33.36 -14.28
C GLU A 40 71.80 32.45 -13.90
N ALA A 41 70.79 33.01 -13.21
CA ALA A 41 69.58 32.29 -12.87
C ALA A 41 68.78 31.85 -14.11
N ALA A 42 68.77 32.66 -15.18
CA ALA A 42 68.05 32.31 -16.41
C ALA A 42 68.73 31.16 -17.17
N LEU A 43 70.06 31.11 -17.19
CA LEU A 43 70.81 29.98 -17.75
C LEU A 43 70.59 28.71 -16.91
N LYS A 44 70.77 28.79 -15.59
CA LYS A 44 70.61 27.64 -14.68
C LYS A 44 69.21 27.02 -14.70
N GLN A 45 68.19 27.84 -14.93
CA GLN A 45 66.79 27.40 -15.01
C GLN A 45 66.32 27.12 -16.45
N ASN A 46 67.23 27.21 -17.44
CA ASN A 46 66.92 27.07 -18.87
C ASN A 46 65.79 28.02 -19.36
N ARG A 47 65.60 29.17 -18.69
CA ARG A 47 64.60 30.20 -19.06
C ARG A 47 65.00 30.98 -20.31
N VAL A 48 66.25 30.84 -20.77
CA VAL A 48 66.73 31.47 -22.00
C VAL A 48 66.05 30.92 -23.26
N ASN A 49 65.52 29.70 -23.19
CA ASN A 49 64.77 29.05 -24.28
C ASN A 49 63.26 29.01 -23.97
N PHE A 50 62.75 29.94 -23.16
CA PHE A 50 61.34 30.01 -22.80
C PHE A 50 60.72 31.32 -23.30
N ALA A 51 59.50 31.22 -23.85
CA ALA A 51 58.69 32.38 -24.21
C ALA A 51 57.22 32.17 -23.81
N THR A 52 56.49 33.28 -23.69
CA THR A 52 55.03 33.26 -23.61
C THR A 52 54.47 33.82 -24.90
N ASP A 53 53.46 33.13 -25.44
CA ASP A 53 52.72 33.56 -26.61
C ASP A 53 51.86 34.78 -26.29
N THR A 54 52.04 35.84 -27.07
CA THR A 54 51.23 37.07 -27.02
C THR A 54 50.47 37.32 -28.32
N GLY A 55 50.47 36.34 -29.23
CA GLY A 55 49.75 36.42 -30.51
C GLY A 55 48.28 36.03 -30.39
N THR A 56 47.64 35.78 -31.53
CA THR A 56 46.25 35.29 -31.62
C THR A 56 46.19 33.76 -31.73
N ALA A 57 45.00 33.19 -31.71
CA ALA A 57 44.74 31.75 -31.92
C ALA A 57 45.62 31.08 -33.00
N ASN A 58 45.76 31.66 -34.20
CA ASN A 58 46.50 31.04 -35.32
C ASN A 58 47.75 31.82 -35.77
N ALA A 59 48.05 32.96 -35.16
CA ALA A 59 49.26 33.73 -35.42
C ALA A 59 49.99 33.99 -34.09
N LYS A 60 50.91 33.08 -33.75
CA LYS A 60 51.64 33.04 -32.48
C LYS A 60 52.85 33.97 -32.52
N THR A 61 53.06 34.74 -31.45
CA THR A 61 54.17 35.70 -31.37
C THR A 61 54.91 35.56 -30.06
N MET A 62 56.23 35.32 -30.13
CA MET A 62 57.10 35.15 -28.98
C MET A 62 58.02 36.34 -28.82
N THR A 63 58.09 36.88 -27.60
CA THR A 63 59.12 37.87 -27.26
C THR A 63 60.21 37.20 -26.43
N LEU A 64 61.37 36.98 -27.03
CA LEU A 64 62.54 36.42 -26.35
C LEU A 64 63.32 37.53 -25.63
N THR A 65 63.74 37.27 -24.38
CA THR A 65 64.61 38.20 -23.65
C THR A 65 65.92 38.46 -24.38
N HIS A 66 66.41 37.47 -25.13
CA HIS A 66 67.55 37.59 -26.03
C HIS A 66 67.05 37.27 -27.45
N ALA A 67 66.77 38.31 -28.22
CA ALA A 67 66.23 38.16 -29.56
C ALA A 67 67.23 37.43 -30.46
N ILE A 68 66.75 36.43 -31.21
CA ILE A 68 67.51 35.80 -32.28
C ILE A 68 67.38 36.65 -33.56
N SER A 69 68.47 36.81 -34.30
CA SER A 69 68.47 37.57 -35.56
C SER A 69 68.09 36.74 -36.78
N SER A 70 68.10 35.41 -36.65
CA SER A 70 67.78 34.45 -37.71
C SER A 70 67.38 33.10 -37.12
N TYR A 71 66.53 32.35 -37.80
CA TYR A 71 66.29 30.96 -37.46
C TYR A 71 67.50 30.11 -37.85
N VAL A 72 67.99 29.30 -36.91
CA VAL A 72 69.09 28.35 -37.12
C VAL A 72 68.51 26.95 -37.00
N ASP A 73 68.97 26.03 -37.84
CA ASP A 73 68.51 24.65 -37.82
C ASP A 73 68.67 24.02 -36.43
N GLY A 74 67.65 23.29 -35.98
CA GLY A 74 67.63 22.66 -34.67
C GLY A 74 67.38 23.59 -33.49
N ALA A 75 67.22 24.91 -33.70
CA ALA A 75 66.86 25.86 -32.65
C ALA A 75 65.57 25.42 -31.94
N ALA A 76 65.58 25.41 -30.61
CA ALA A 76 64.47 24.89 -29.81
C ALA A 76 63.91 25.97 -28.87
N LEU A 77 62.59 25.99 -28.71
CA LEU A 77 61.90 26.93 -27.84
C LEU A 77 60.76 26.25 -27.09
N ALA A 78 60.70 26.45 -25.78
CA ALA A 78 59.55 26.11 -24.95
C ALA A 78 58.61 27.31 -24.88
N VAL A 79 57.35 27.13 -25.26
CA VAL A 79 56.38 28.21 -25.36
C VAL A 79 55.15 27.89 -24.53
N LYS A 80 54.77 28.82 -23.65
CA LYS A 80 53.44 28.81 -23.03
C LYS A 80 52.43 29.48 -23.97
N ILE A 81 51.46 28.72 -24.45
CA ILE A 81 50.46 29.16 -25.43
C ILE A 81 49.43 30.09 -24.76
N GLY A 82 49.06 31.19 -25.40
CA GLY A 82 48.12 32.18 -24.86
C GLY A 82 46.68 31.78 -25.18
N GLU A 83 46.37 31.65 -26.47
CA GLU A 83 45.06 31.23 -26.98
C GLU A 83 45.15 29.88 -27.69
N ALA A 84 44.10 29.05 -27.60
CA ALA A 84 44.09 27.79 -28.32
C ALA A 84 44.03 28.02 -29.84
N ASN A 85 44.72 27.22 -30.64
CA ASN A 85 44.62 27.33 -32.09
C ASN A 85 43.29 26.76 -32.60
N THR A 86 42.78 27.34 -33.69
CA THR A 86 41.52 26.92 -34.34
C THR A 86 41.77 26.31 -35.73
N GLY A 87 43.02 26.03 -36.07
CA GLY A 87 43.43 25.43 -37.33
C GLY A 87 44.94 25.54 -37.55
N ALA A 88 45.36 25.57 -38.82
CA ALA A 88 46.75 25.78 -39.18
C ALA A 88 47.27 27.11 -38.60
N CYS A 89 48.43 27.07 -37.97
CA CYS A 89 48.98 28.26 -37.30
C CYS A 89 50.41 28.58 -37.75
N THR A 90 50.81 29.81 -37.46
CA THR A 90 52.18 30.31 -37.65
C THR A 90 52.74 30.76 -36.31
N MET A 91 54.07 30.76 -36.18
CA MET A 91 54.78 31.23 -35.00
C MET A 91 55.99 32.07 -35.39
N ASP A 92 56.19 33.19 -34.69
CA ASP A 92 57.32 34.10 -34.86
C ASP A 92 58.19 34.15 -33.59
N TRP A 93 59.48 33.80 -33.72
CA TRP A 93 60.50 33.85 -32.66
C TRP A 93 61.36 35.13 -32.74
N GLY A 94 61.04 36.08 -33.62
CA GLY A 94 61.74 37.35 -33.81
C GLY A 94 62.07 37.67 -35.28
N PRO A 95 62.67 36.74 -36.05
CA PRO A 95 63.06 36.99 -37.45
C PRO A 95 61.90 36.95 -38.47
N GLY A 96 60.67 36.67 -38.04
CA GLY A 96 59.47 36.58 -38.89
C GLY A 96 58.70 35.26 -38.70
N ALA A 97 57.42 35.27 -39.05
CA ALA A 97 56.53 34.11 -38.88
C ALA A 97 56.90 32.90 -39.76
N ARG A 98 56.75 31.70 -39.20
CA ARG A 98 56.91 30.40 -39.87
C ARG A 98 55.71 29.50 -39.56
N SER A 99 55.32 28.63 -40.49
CA SER A 99 54.21 27.69 -40.22
C SER A 99 54.61 26.67 -39.17
N VAL A 100 53.67 26.31 -38.31
CA VAL A 100 53.82 25.27 -37.29
C VAL A 100 53.22 23.96 -37.82
N VAL A 101 53.97 22.87 -37.67
CA VAL A 101 53.60 21.53 -38.14
C VAL A 101 53.89 20.48 -37.08
N HIS A 102 53.22 19.33 -37.19
CA HIS A 102 53.50 18.15 -36.39
C HIS A 102 54.85 17.54 -36.80
N VAL A 103 55.36 16.58 -36.00
CA VAL A 103 56.61 15.86 -36.31
C VAL A 103 56.56 15.17 -37.68
N ASP A 104 55.37 14.77 -38.13
CA ASP A 104 55.13 14.15 -39.45
C ASP A 104 55.01 15.17 -40.61
N GLY A 105 55.11 16.47 -40.33
CA GLY A 105 54.97 17.55 -41.31
C GLY A 105 53.52 17.97 -41.61
N SER A 106 52.52 17.32 -41.01
CA SER A 106 51.11 17.70 -41.18
C SER A 106 50.78 19.04 -40.51
N ALA A 107 49.78 19.74 -41.05
CA ALA A 107 49.34 21.02 -40.52
C ALA A 107 48.62 20.86 -39.17
N MET A 108 48.80 21.84 -38.28
CA MET A 108 48.06 21.93 -37.01
C MET A 108 46.54 21.92 -37.24
N GLN A 109 45.82 21.22 -36.35
CA GLN A 109 44.35 21.12 -36.27
C GLN A 109 43.85 21.92 -35.07
N PRO A 110 42.55 22.30 -35.03
CA PRO A 110 41.97 22.99 -33.88
C PRO A 110 42.26 22.25 -32.57
N GLY A 111 42.78 22.96 -31.56
CA GLY A 111 43.06 22.42 -30.23
C GLY A 111 44.42 21.73 -30.04
N ASP A 112 45.24 21.57 -31.08
CA ASP A 112 46.58 20.97 -30.95
C ASP A 112 47.51 21.78 -30.04
N LEU A 113 47.32 23.10 -29.98
CA LEU A 113 48.00 24.01 -29.07
C LEU A 113 46.96 24.53 -28.07
N GLY A 114 46.88 23.95 -26.88
CA GLY A 114 45.89 24.35 -25.87
C GLY A 114 46.26 25.67 -25.17
N ALA A 115 45.26 26.51 -24.89
CA ALA A 115 45.47 27.75 -24.13
C ALA A 115 46.08 27.47 -22.74
N GLY A 116 47.12 28.21 -22.38
CA GLY A 116 47.86 28.07 -21.13
C GLY A 116 48.82 26.87 -21.07
N GLN A 117 48.83 25.99 -22.06
CA GLN A 117 49.69 24.80 -22.10
C GLN A 117 51.11 25.14 -22.53
N LEU A 118 52.07 24.34 -22.06
CA LEU A 118 53.48 24.46 -22.39
C LEU A 118 53.82 23.44 -23.48
N HIS A 119 54.32 23.92 -24.62
CA HIS A 119 54.77 23.07 -25.73
C HIS A 119 56.23 23.36 -26.06
N THR A 120 56.95 22.33 -26.52
CA THR A 120 58.32 22.46 -27.02
C THR A 120 58.33 22.38 -28.53
N PHE A 121 59.07 23.28 -29.18
CA PHE A 121 59.16 23.40 -30.62
C PHE A 121 60.61 23.35 -31.08
N ARG A 122 60.82 22.92 -32.33
CA ARG A 122 62.13 22.92 -32.98
C ARG A 122 62.03 23.47 -34.40
N TYR A 123 62.92 24.37 -34.79
CA TYR A 123 63.00 24.85 -36.16
C TYR A 123 63.74 23.84 -37.03
N ASP A 124 63.17 23.52 -38.18
CA ASP A 124 63.79 22.70 -39.23
C ASP A 124 64.04 23.57 -40.46
N ALA A 125 65.32 23.78 -40.78
CA ALA A 125 65.74 24.60 -41.91
C ALA A 125 65.41 23.96 -43.27
N THR A 126 65.25 22.63 -43.32
CA THR A 126 64.95 21.90 -44.56
C THR A 126 63.52 22.17 -45.02
N SER A 127 62.56 22.06 -44.10
CA SER A 127 61.16 22.37 -44.38
C SER A 127 60.83 23.86 -44.25
N ASN A 128 61.72 24.65 -43.63
CA ASN A 128 61.48 26.03 -43.24
C ASN A 128 60.20 26.16 -42.37
N LYS A 129 60.05 25.22 -41.42
CA LYS A 129 58.90 25.09 -40.51
C LYS A 129 59.35 25.02 -39.05
N ILE A 130 58.42 25.33 -38.16
CA ILE A 130 58.55 25.08 -36.73
C ILE A 130 57.80 23.78 -36.41
N VAL A 131 58.50 22.80 -35.87
CA VAL A 131 57.99 21.45 -35.60
C VAL A 131 57.64 21.32 -34.12
N LEU A 132 56.39 20.97 -33.83
CA LEU A 132 55.93 20.64 -32.48
C LEU A 132 56.59 19.33 -32.02
N GLN A 133 57.28 19.35 -30.88
CA GLN A 133 58.03 18.19 -30.36
C GLN A 133 57.26 17.40 -29.29
N THR A 134 56.23 17.98 -28.67
CA THR A 134 55.37 17.25 -27.74
C THR A 134 54.45 16.33 -28.54
N PRO A 135 54.46 15.01 -28.32
CA PRO A 135 53.48 14.13 -28.95
C PRO A 135 52.08 14.56 -28.53
N VAL A 136 51.22 14.88 -29.49
CA VAL A 136 49.79 14.97 -29.21
C VAL A 136 49.32 13.53 -29.11
N GLU A 137 49.05 13.02 -27.89
CA GLU A 137 48.41 11.72 -27.71
C GLU A 137 46.99 11.79 -28.30
N ARG A 138 46.89 11.61 -29.61
CA ARG A 138 45.61 11.42 -30.28
C ARG A 138 45.24 9.95 -30.15
N MET A 139 44.69 9.55 -29.01
CA MET A 139 43.68 8.49 -29.03
C MET A 139 42.37 9.10 -29.56
N ASN A 140 42.37 9.51 -30.82
CA ASN A 140 41.13 9.85 -31.52
C ASN A 140 40.95 8.79 -32.61
N LEU A 141 40.57 7.58 -32.18
CA LEU A 141 39.99 6.59 -33.07
C LEU A 141 38.67 7.18 -33.57
N GLY A 142 38.73 7.85 -34.72
CA GLY A 142 37.56 8.31 -35.44
C GLY A 142 36.74 7.10 -35.87
N LEU A 143 35.80 6.68 -35.01
CA LEU A 143 34.89 5.56 -35.21
C LEU A 143 33.93 5.78 -36.41
N ALA A 144 33.98 6.94 -37.06
CA ALA A 144 33.09 7.32 -38.15
C ALA A 144 33.56 6.89 -39.55
N THR A 145 34.72 6.23 -39.70
CA THR A 145 35.22 5.85 -41.05
C THR A 145 35.95 4.51 -41.08
N ILE A 146 35.39 3.48 -40.44
CA ILE A 146 35.74 2.10 -40.82
C ILE A 146 34.86 1.75 -42.02
N THR A 147 35.37 2.00 -43.23
CA THR A 147 34.80 1.44 -44.45
C THR A 147 34.89 -0.09 -44.41
N GLN A 148 33.89 -0.80 -44.93
CA GLN A 148 33.68 -2.28 -44.87
C GLN A 148 34.90 -3.18 -45.17
N GLN A 149 36.01 -2.64 -45.69
CA GLN A 149 37.14 -3.42 -46.19
C GLN A 149 38.13 -3.90 -45.10
N GLU A 150 38.03 -3.41 -43.85
CA GLU A 150 38.88 -3.89 -42.74
C GLU A 150 38.12 -4.75 -41.70
N ALA A 151 36.80 -4.89 -41.83
CA ALA A 151 35.94 -5.64 -40.90
C ALA A 151 36.19 -7.17 -40.91
N ASP A 152 36.96 -7.69 -41.87
CA ASP A 152 37.37 -9.11 -41.93
C ASP A 152 38.57 -9.45 -41.03
N SER A 153 39.23 -8.45 -40.42
CA SER A 153 40.31 -8.73 -39.48
C SER A 153 39.74 -9.11 -38.11
N THR A 154 39.99 -10.34 -37.67
CA THR A 154 39.58 -10.87 -36.36
C THR A 154 40.02 -9.97 -35.18
N GLU A 155 41.08 -9.18 -35.37
CA GLU A 155 41.57 -8.21 -34.38
C GLU A 155 40.62 -7.01 -34.18
N ILE A 156 39.98 -6.46 -35.21
CA ILE A 156 39.06 -5.31 -35.07
C ILE A 156 37.77 -5.72 -34.35
N VAL A 157 37.24 -6.91 -34.66
CA VAL A 157 36.07 -7.49 -33.97
C VAL A 157 36.38 -7.74 -32.48
N THR A 158 37.62 -8.14 -32.18
CA THR A 158 38.11 -8.31 -30.80
C THR A 158 38.25 -6.95 -30.10
N LEU A 159 38.77 -5.92 -30.76
CA LEU A 159 38.93 -4.59 -30.17
C LEU A 159 37.57 -3.93 -29.83
N VAL A 160 36.60 -4.00 -30.75
CA VAL A 160 35.26 -3.42 -30.55
C VAL A 160 34.48 -4.13 -29.44
N SER A 161 34.59 -5.46 -29.33
CA SER A 161 33.98 -6.21 -28.23
C SER A 161 34.63 -5.89 -26.87
N THR A 162 35.90 -5.47 -26.86
CA THR A 162 36.63 -5.13 -25.62
C THR A 162 36.41 -3.67 -25.17
N LEU A 163 36.27 -2.72 -26.09
CA LEU A 163 36.25 -1.28 -25.75
C LEU A 163 34.89 -0.78 -25.23
N GLY A 164 33.79 -1.46 -25.54
CA GLY A 164 32.45 -1.06 -25.13
C GLY A 164 31.96 0.21 -25.85
N LEU A 165 30.73 0.18 -26.35
CA LEU A 165 30.11 1.31 -27.03
C LEU A 165 29.45 2.23 -26.01
N ALA A 166 29.58 3.54 -26.20
CA ALA A 166 29.03 4.53 -25.27
C ALA A 166 27.49 4.46 -25.16
N THR A 167 26.81 4.11 -26.26
CA THR A 167 25.34 4.06 -26.32
C THR A 167 24.84 2.84 -27.07
N ARG A 168 23.61 2.40 -26.76
CA ARG A 168 22.90 1.38 -27.54
C ARG A 168 22.71 1.80 -29.00
N ALA A 169 22.43 3.07 -29.25
CA ALA A 169 22.24 3.60 -30.60
C ALA A 169 23.47 3.35 -31.50
N ALA A 170 24.68 3.50 -30.95
CA ALA A 170 25.91 3.18 -31.68
C ALA A 170 25.98 1.69 -32.07
N LEU A 171 25.55 0.78 -31.18
CA LEU A 171 25.49 -0.66 -31.48
C LEU A 171 24.45 -0.98 -32.56
N VAL A 172 23.27 -0.36 -32.48
CA VAL A 172 22.22 -0.49 -33.51
C VAL A 172 22.75 -0.06 -34.88
N SER A 173 23.48 1.07 -34.96
CA SER A 173 24.07 1.55 -36.21
C SER A 173 25.10 0.58 -36.79
N LEU A 174 25.93 -0.05 -35.95
CA LEU A 174 26.90 -1.05 -36.40
C LEU A 174 26.24 -2.30 -36.97
N VAL A 175 25.23 -2.85 -36.26
CA VAL A 175 24.47 -4.00 -36.75
C VAL A 175 23.74 -3.66 -38.06
N ALA A 176 23.11 -2.48 -38.14
CA ALA A 176 22.44 -2.01 -39.35
C ALA A 176 23.40 -1.81 -40.54
N ALA A 177 24.68 -1.52 -40.27
CA ALA A 177 25.73 -1.44 -41.29
C ALA A 177 26.24 -2.84 -41.74
N GLY A 178 25.67 -3.93 -41.23
CA GLY A 178 26.02 -5.31 -41.57
C GLY A 178 27.13 -5.92 -40.70
N MET A 179 27.46 -5.31 -39.57
CA MET A 179 28.44 -5.89 -38.65
C MET A 179 27.92 -7.19 -38.04
N VAL A 180 28.72 -8.25 -38.11
CA VAL A 180 28.45 -9.58 -37.57
C VAL A 180 29.60 -9.96 -36.64
N TRP A 181 29.28 -10.56 -35.49
CA TRP A 181 30.26 -11.10 -34.56
C TRP A 181 30.24 -12.64 -34.60
N PRO A 182 31.27 -13.33 -34.09
CA PRO A 182 31.19 -14.76 -33.85
C PRO A 182 30.06 -15.10 -32.86
N ASP A 183 29.36 -16.21 -33.10
CA ASP A 183 28.35 -16.70 -32.15
C ASP A 183 28.96 -16.91 -30.76
N GLY A 184 28.27 -16.39 -29.75
CA GLY A 184 28.72 -16.38 -28.37
C GLY A 184 29.56 -15.16 -27.96
N ALA A 185 30.00 -14.32 -28.90
CA ALA A 185 30.75 -13.11 -28.59
C ALA A 185 29.92 -12.12 -27.76
N VAL A 186 30.56 -11.48 -26.77
CA VAL A 186 29.89 -10.52 -25.89
C VAL A 186 30.29 -9.10 -26.27
N VAL A 187 29.29 -8.24 -26.49
CA VAL A 187 29.49 -6.82 -26.83
C VAL A 187 28.79 -5.97 -25.78
N ARG A 188 29.44 -4.90 -25.31
CA ARG A 188 28.86 -3.97 -24.33
C ARG A 188 28.46 -2.68 -25.02
N ALA A 189 27.27 -2.16 -24.73
CA ALA A 189 26.80 -0.87 -25.23
C ALA A 189 25.90 -0.17 -24.20
N GLY A 190 26.12 1.12 -23.94
CA GLY A 190 25.27 1.88 -23.01
C GLY A 190 25.25 1.31 -21.58
N GLY A 191 26.34 0.65 -21.16
CA GLY A 191 26.46 -0.01 -19.86
C GLY A 191 25.83 -1.39 -19.75
N VAL A 192 25.18 -1.90 -20.79
CA VAL A 192 24.58 -3.26 -20.82
C VAL A 192 25.36 -4.20 -21.76
N ALA A 193 25.24 -5.51 -21.54
CA ALA A 193 26.00 -6.53 -22.27
C ALA A 193 25.07 -7.41 -23.12
N TYR A 194 25.43 -7.60 -24.38
CA TYR A 194 24.73 -8.45 -25.33
C TYR A 194 25.61 -9.62 -25.73
N GLN A 195 25.01 -10.76 -26.06
CA GLN A 195 25.69 -11.88 -26.69
C GLN A 195 25.21 -11.99 -28.14
N TRP A 196 26.15 -12.11 -29.07
CA TRP A 196 25.84 -12.41 -30.46
C TRP A 196 25.37 -13.84 -30.61
N ASP A 197 24.25 -14.00 -31.32
CA ASP A 197 23.63 -15.27 -31.65
C ASP A 197 22.94 -15.08 -33.00
N SER A 198 23.55 -15.62 -34.05
CA SER A 198 23.07 -15.51 -35.42
C SER A 198 21.64 -16.07 -35.62
N SER A 199 21.17 -16.91 -34.69
CA SER A 199 19.81 -17.46 -34.70
C SER A 199 18.80 -16.67 -33.87
N ALA A 200 19.25 -15.67 -33.10
CA ALA A 200 18.38 -14.88 -32.23
C ALA A 200 17.48 -13.93 -33.02
N ALA A 201 16.19 -14.26 -33.08
CA ALA A 201 15.12 -13.41 -33.55
C ALA A 201 14.26 -12.93 -32.36
N ILE A 202 14.86 -12.15 -31.46
CA ILE A 202 14.19 -11.64 -30.26
C ILE A 202 13.50 -10.31 -30.59
N GLU A 203 12.18 -10.27 -30.46
CA GLU A 203 11.38 -9.06 -30.65
C GLU A 203 11.88 -7.91 -29.77
N GLY A 204 11.97 -6.70 -30.33
CA GLY A 204 12.44 -5.49 -29.64
C GLY A 204 13.95 -5.43 -29.33
N CYS A 205 14.67 -6.54 -29.44
CA CYS A 205 16.13 -6.56 -29.32
C CYS A 205 16.80 -6.13 -30.65
N ILE A 206 18.11 -5.91 -30.61
CA ILE A 206 18.91 -5.68 -31.81
C ILE A 206 19.08 -7.03 -32.54
N ALA A 207 18.84 -7.08 -33.86
CA ALA A 207 18.91 -8.32 -34.63
C ALA A 207 20.25 -9.04 -34.45
N GLY A 208 20.22 -10.36 -34.24
CA GLY A 208 21.43 -11.17 -33.99
C GLY A 208 22.04 -11.02 -32.60
N LEU A 209 21.44 -10.23 -31.70
CA LEU A 209 21.89 -10.05 -30.33
C LEU A 209 20.81 -10.48 -29.34
N LYS A 210 21.24 -11.06 -28.22
CA LYS A 210 20.40 -11.36 -27.05
C LYS A 210 21.01 -10.75 -25.78
N PRO A 211 20.21 -10.44 -24.74
CA PRO A 211 20.75 -10.05 -23.44
C PRO A 211 21.78 -11.06 -22.92
N TYR A 212 22.91 -10.58 -22.39
CA TYR A 212 23.93 -11.42 -21.77
C TYR A 212 24.00 -11.15 -20.26
N GLY A 213 23.67 -12.17 -19.46
CA GLY A 213 23.57 -12.07 -18.01
C GLY A 213 22.18 -11.63 -17.57
N GLN A 214 22.07 -10.43 -16.99
CA GLN A 214 20.80 -9.90 -16.48
C GLN A 214 19.96 -9.30 -17.62
N ILE A 215 18.65 -9.57 -17.67
CA ILE A 215 17.75 -9.00 -18.67
C ILE A 215 17.41 -7.57 -18.27
N ASP A 216 18.15 -6.61 -18.79
CA ASP A 216 17.88 -5.18 -18.59
C ASP A 216 16.91 -4.64 -19.65
N VAL A 217 15.93 -3.81 -19.25
CA VAL A 217 15.00 -3.16 -20.19
C VAL A 217 15.71 -2.27 -21.23
N ARG A 218 16.93 -1.82 -20.96
CA ARG A 218 17.75 -1.06 -21.92
C ARG A 218 18.21 -1.94 -23.09
N HIS A 219 18.30 -3.26 -22.93
CA HIS A 219 18.59 -4.15 -24.07
C HIS A 219 17.61 -3.93 -25.23
N PHE A 220 16.35 -3.66 -24.86
CA PHE A 220 15.20 -3.51 -25.76
C PHE A 220 14.89 -2.05 -26.11
N GLY A 221 15.75 -1.11 -25.69
CA GLY A 221 15.68 0.29 -26.14
C GLY A 221 14.92 1.24 -25.22
N SER A 222 14.61 0.87 -23.98
CA SER A 222 14.11 1.84 -23.00
C SER A 222 15.13 2.94 -22.76
N VAL A 223 14.63 4.16 -22.56
CA VAL A 223 15.43 5.38 -22.39
C VAL A 223 15.28 5.93 -20.97
N GLY A 224 14.09 5.82 -20.37
CA GLY A 224 13.83 6.32 -19.01
C GLY A 224 14.01 7.84 -18.90
N ASP A 225 13.51 8.57 -19.90
CA ASP A 225 13.70 10.03 -20.04
C ASP A 225 12.50 10.86 -19.57
N CYS A 226 11.61 10.28 -18.76
CA CYS A 226 10.42 11.01 -18.30
C CYS A 226 10.79 12.14 -17.36
N VAL A 227 10.04 13.23 -17.42
CA VAL A 227 10.14 14.38 -16.53
C VAL A 227 8.80 14.52 -15.82
N PHE A 228 8.84 14.63 -14.50
CA PHE A 228 7.67 14.82 -13.64
C PHE A 228 7.67 16.25 -13.07
N ASP A 229 6.49 16.80 -12.81
CA ASP A 229 6.34 18.04 -12.06
C ASP A 229 6.30 17.80 -10.54
N ASP A 230 6.09 18.88 -9.77
CA ASP A 230 6.05 18.85 -8.30
C ASP A 230 4.84 18.09 -7.74
N ASP A 231 3.80 17.87 -8.56
CA ASP A 231 2.62 17.08 -8.21
C ASP A 231 2.76 15.61 -8.63
N ASP A 232 3.97 15.21 -9.06
CA ASP A 232 4.31 13.90 -9.62
C ASP A 232 3.53 13.55 -10.91
N GLU A 233 3.00 14.56 -11.63
CA GLU A 233 2.38 14.36 -12.94
C GLU A 233 3.45 14.34 -14.05
N LEU A 234 3.25 13.50 -15.06
CA LEU A 234 4.16 13.39 -16.20
C LEU A 234 4.07 14.66 -17.09
N VAL A 235 5.20 15.34 -17.27
CA VAL A 235 5.32 16.53 -18.13
C VAL A 235 5.74 16.15 -19.55
N SER A 236 6.71 15.24 -19.69
CA SER A 236 7.24 14.77 -20.97
C SER A 236 7.97 13.44 -20.81
N GLY A 237 8.08 12.65 -21.86
CA GLY A 237 8.86 11.41 -21.86
C GLY A 237 8.54 10.52 -23.06
N THR A 238 9.54 9.78 -23.54
CA THR A 238 9.33 8.76 -24.57
C THR A 238 8.59 7.55 -23.99
N ASN A 239 7.75 6.91 -24.80
CA ASN A 239 7.03 5.72 -24.37
C ASN A 239 7.99 4.51 -24.39
N ASP A 240 8.29 3.97 -23.22
CA ASP A 240 9.19 2.83 -23.02
C ASP A 240 8.46 1.47 -23.08
N TRP A 241 7.13 1.46 -23.25
CA TRP A 241 6.32 0.25 -23.10
C TRP A 241 6.81 -0.93 -23.95
N THR A 242 7.13 -0.70 -25.24
CA THR A 242 7.57 -1.78 -26.13
C THR A 242 8.86 -2.43 -25.61
N ALA A 243 9.80 -1.63 -25.12
CA ALA A 243 11.05 -2.16 -24.57
C ALA A 243 10.81 -3.03 -23.33
N PHE A 244 9.89 -2.60 -22.46
CA PHE A 244 9.52 -3.34 -21.25
C PHE A 244 8.80 -4.64 -21.58
N GLN A 245 7.81 -4.60 -22.48
CA GLN A 245 7.07 -5.79 -22.88
C GLN A 245 7.98 -6.81 -23.59
N SER A 246 8.86 -6.35 -24.48
CA SER A 246 9.85 -7.22 -25.12
C SER A 246 10.80 -7.88 -24.11
N ALA A 247 11.21 -7.17 -23.06
CA ALA A 247 12.03 -7.74 -22.00
C ALA A 247 11.30 -8.85 -21.22
N ILE A 248 10.03 -8.63 -20.90
CA ILE A 248 9.16 -9.61 -20.22
C ILE A 248 8.92 -10.83 -21.12
N ASN A 249 8.62 -10.62 -22.40
CA ASN A 249 8.38 -11.69 -23.36
C ASN A 249 9.65 -12.53 -23.59
N TYR A 250 10.81 -11.88 -23.66
CA TYR A 250 12.10 -12.59 -23.74
C TYR A 250 12.39 -13.41 -22.47
N ALA A 251 12.15 -12.85 -21.28
CA ALA A 251 12.31 -13.61 -20.03
C ALA A 251 11.37 -14.84 -20.03
N ASN A 252 10.12 -14.68 -20.45
CA ASN A 252 9.18 -15.80 -20.54
C ASN A 252 9.63 -16.87 -21.56
N SER A 253 10.14 -16.46 -22.73
CA SER A 253 10.53 -17.40 -23.80
C SER A 253 11.71 -18.31 -23.44
N ILE A 254 12.53 -17.92 -22.46
CA ILE A 254 13.61 -18.76 -21.91
C ILE A 254 13.19 -19.52 -20.64
N GLY A 255 11.87 -19.60 -20.35
CA GLY A 255 11.31 -20.31 -19.20
C GLY A 255 11.20 -19.50 -17.91
N GLY A 256 11.28 -18.17 -18.01
CA GLY A 256 11.29 -17.23 -16.88
C GLY A 256 12.61 -16.45 -16.78
N GLY A 257 12.71 -15.56 -15.80
CA GLY A 257 13.94 -14.78 -15.62
C GLY A 257 13.73 -13.46 -14.87
N VAL A 258 14.83 -12.76 -14.60
CA VAL A 258 14.79 -11.46 -13.92
C VAL A 258 14.91 -10.34 -14.93
N VAL A 259 13.81 -9.58 -15.12
CA VAL A 259 13.81 -8.32 -15.84
C VAL A 259 14.18 -7.21 -14.87
N PHE A 260 15.34 -6.61 -15.10
CA PHE A 260 15.88 -5.54 -14.27
C PHE A 260 15.59 -4.18 -14.88
N VAL A 261 15.20 -3.24 -14.02
CA VAL A 261 14.95 -1.86 -14.40
C VAL A 261 15.86 -0.92 -13.61
N PRO A 262 16.81 -0.25 -14.28
CA PRO A 262 17.72 0.67 -13.61
C PRO A 262 17.01 1.94 -13.12
N HIS A 263 17.62 2.61 -12.14
CA HIS A 263 17.20 3.90 -11.65
C HIS A 263 17.86 5.02 -12.45
N HIS A 264 17.06 5.97 -12.94
CA HIS A 264 17.55 7.18 -13.59
C HIS A 264 17.74 8.30 -12.56
N TRP A 265 18.97 8.83 -12.48
CA TRP A 265 19.29 9.91 -11.56
C TRP A 265 18.75 11.24 -12.10
N GLY A 266 18.15 12.06 -11.22
CA GLY A 266 17.66 13.40 -11.58
C GLY A 266 16.14 13.55 -11.67
N GLY A 267 15.38 12.65 -11.03
CA GLY A 267 13.91 12.70 -11.05
C GLY A 267 13.30 12.14 -12.34
N GLN A 268 14.11 11.50 -13.17
CA GLN A 268 13.63 10.85 -14.39
C GLN A 268 12.98 9.49 -14.10
N GLY A 269 12.12 9.03 -14.99
CA GLY A 269 11.45 7.73 -14.89
C GLY A 269 11.04 7.17 -16.24
N TYR A 270 10.22 6.13 -16.20
CA TYR A 270 9.74 5.44 -17.40
C TYR A 270 8.27 5.74 -17.64
N ARG A 271 7.93 6.01 -18.91
CA ARG A 271 6.54 6.19 -19.33
C ARG A 271 6.10 4.92 -20.00
N LEU A 272 4.97 4.40 -19.55
CA LEU A 272 4.32 3.25 -20.13
C LEU A 272 3.07 3.74 -20.85
N GLY A 273 3.03 3.64 -22.18
CA GLY A 273 1.85 4.04 -22.94
C GLY A 273 0.63 3.17 -22.67
N GLN A 274 0.83 1.94 -22.19
CA GLN A 274 -0.24 1.00 -21.85
C GLN A 274 0.21 0.04 -20.74
N ALA A 275 -0.69 -0.85 -20.31
CA ALA A 275 -0.39 -1.84 -19.29
C ALA A 275 0.64 -2.88 -19.75
N LEU A 276 1.56 -3.24 -18.86
CA LEU A 276 2.50 -4.35 -19.07
C LEU A 276 1.77 -5.68 -18.86
N LYS A 277 1.88 -6.59 -19.81
CA LYS A 277 1.33 -7.95 -19.69
C LYS A 277 2.29 -8.80 -18.87
N ALA A 278 1.87 -9.19 -17.69
CA ALA A 278 2.62 -10.12 -16.84
C ALA A 278 2.70 -11.50 -17.52
N LYS A 279 3.80 -12.21 -17.29
CA LYS A 279 4.06 -13.54 -17.85
C LYS A 279 4.49 -14.51 -16.77
N ASN A 280 4.15 -15.77 -16.95
CA ASN A 280 4.44 -16.80 -15.97
C ASN A 280 5.93 -16.86 -15.63
N SER A 281 6.26 -17.04 -14.35
CA SER A 281 7.65 -17.23 -13.89
C SER A 281 8.63 -16.07 -14.20
N VAL A 282 8.13 -14.88 -14.56
CA VAL A 282 8.98 -13.70 -14.76
C VAL A 282 9.06 -12.88 -13.47
N ARG A 283 10.26 -12.40 -13.14
CA ARG A 283 10.52 -11.52 -12.00
C ARG A 283 10.98 -10.16 -12.48
N PHE A 284 10.12 -9.16 -12.35
CA PHE A 284 10.39 -7.77 -12.62
C PHE A 284 10.96 -7.08 -11.38
N VAL A 285 12.13 -6.45 -11.47
CA VAL A 285 12.84 -5.84 -10.33
C VAL A 285 13.30 -4.44 -10.69
N ALA A 286 12.78 -3.45 -9.99
CA ALA A 286 13.30 -2.10 -10.01
C ALA A 286 14.55 -1.99 -9.13
N GLU A 287 15.58 -1.30 -9.62
CA GLU A 287 16.85 -1.11 -8.90
C GLU A 287 16.69 -0.37 -7.57
N SER A 288 15.75 0.58 -7.51
CA SER A 288 15.59 1.49 -6.38
C SER A 288 14.12 1.73 -6.06
N PRO A 289 13.78 2.05 -4.79
CA PRO A 289 12.48 2.63 -4.44
C PRO A 289 12.14 3.90 -5.21
N MET A 290 13.15 4.60 -5.71
CA MET A 290 13.01 5.84 -6.47
C MET A 290 12.82 5.61 -7.98
N THR A 291 12.92 4.37 -8.49
CA THR A 291 12.64 4.09 -9.90
C THR A 291 11.15 4.33 -10.17
N ARG A 292 10.83 5.36 -10.96
CA ARG A 292 9.46 5.80 -11.25
C ARG A 292 8.92 5.18 -12.53
N PHE A 293 7.67 4.73 -12.48
CA PHE A 293 6.88 4.25 -13.59
C PHE A 293 5.58 5.05 -13.66
N TYR A 294 5.27 5.58 -14.84
CA TYR A 294 4.07 6.35 -15.07
C TYR A 294 3.32 5.81 -16.28
N THR A 295 2.11 5.31 -16.06
CA THR A 295 1.30 4.73 -17.12
C THR A 295 0.28 5.76 -17.61
N THR A 296 0.42 6.18 -18.87
CA THR A 296 -0.46 7.20 -19.46
C THR A 296 -1.75 6.61 -19.99
N GLY A 297 -1.72 5.35 -20.43
CA GLY A 297 -2.87 4.77 -21.14
C GLY A 297 -3.15 5.46 -22.46
N ASP A 298 -2.09 5.89 -23.15
CA ASP A 298 -2.14 6.31 -24.54
C ASP A 298 -2.97 5.26 -25.30
N ALA A 299 -4.16 5.65 -25.74
CA ALA A 299 -5.00 4.74 -26.51
C ALA A 299 -4.18 4.25 -27.71
N PRO A 300 -4.03 2.93 -27.95
CA PRO A 300 -3.66 2.51 -29.28
C PRO A 300 -4.67 3.15 -30.24
N SER A 301 -4.19 3.68 -31.35
CA SER A 301 -5.02 4.35 -32.38
C SER A 301 -6.16 3.46 -32.92
N THR A 302 -6.17 2.18 -32.55
CA THR A 302 -7.28 1.24 -32.72
C THR A 302 -8.01 1.05 -31.38
N PRO A 303 -9.27 1.51 -31.25
CA PRO A 303 -10.10 1.21 -30.09
C PRO A 303 -10.37 -0.30 -30.04
N GLY A 304 -9.50 -1.04 -29.35
CA GLY A 304 -9.64 -2.47 -29.13
C GLY A 304 -10.88 -2.76 -28.30
N ALA A 305 -11.70 -3.67 -28.81
CA ALA A 305 -13.15 -3.74 -28.67
C ALA A 305 -13.74 -4.15 -27.31
N ASN A 306 -13.03 -4.11 -26.18
CA ASN A 306 -13.52 -4.73 -24.92
C ASN A 306 -13.52 -3.84 -23.67
N GLY A 307 -13.29 -2.53 -23.79
CA GLY A 307 -13.49 -1.60 -22.66
C GLY A 307 -12.55 -1.82 -21.47
N VAL A 308 -11.46 -2.57 -21.64
CA VAL A 308 -10.41 -2.69 -20.62
C VAL A 308 -9.65 -1.36 -20.59
N PRO A 309 -9.53 -0.69 -19.43
CA PRO A 309 -8.88 0.62 -19.39
C PRO A 309 -7.40 0.49 -19.79
N ASN A 310 -6.97 1.24 -20.80
CA ASN A 310 -5.57 1.27 -21.25
C ASN A 310 -4.62 1.88 -20.21
N ASN A 311 -5.18 2.55 -19.20
CA ASN A 311 -4.46 3.39 -18.24
C ASN A 311 -3.90 2.60 -17.05
N ASN A 312 -3.94 1.27 -17.10
CA ASN A 312 -3.45 0.43 -16.01
C ASN A 312 -1.96 0.11 -16.16
N SER A 313 -1.22 -0.14 -15.08
CA SER A 313 0.22 -0.42 -15.17
C SER A 313 0.53 -1.89 -15.50
N TRP A 314 -0.28 -2.83 -14.99
CA TRP A 314 -0.06 -4.27 -15.14
C TRP A 314 -1.34 -5.02 -15.51
N MET A 315 -1.20 -6.05 -16.33
CA MET A 315 -2.25 -7.03 -16.64
C MET A 315 -1.80 -8.42 -16.21
N PHE A 316 -2.51 -9.04 -15.27
CA PHE A 316 -2.29 -10.44 -14.83
C PHE A 316 -3.17 -11.41 -15.61
N GLY A 317 -3.31 -11.12 -16.90
CA GLY A 317 -4.22 -11.79 -17.83
C GLY A 317 -5.40 -10.91 -18.28
N SER A 318 -6.30 -11.52 -19.06
CA SER A 318 -7.50 -10.89 -19.63
C SER A 318 -8.75 -11.77 -19.42
N TRP A 319 -9.47 -11.53 -18.33
CA TRP A 319 -10.80 -12.02 -18.07
C TRP A 319 -11.82 -11.07 -18.69
N THR A 320 -12.55 -11.58 -19.66
CA THR A 320 -13.80 -10.96 -20.13
C THR A 320 -14.93 -11.98 -19.94
N ALA A 321 -16.15 -11.50 -19.70
CA ALA A 321 -17.32 -12.36 -19.62
C ALA A 321 -17.49 -13.20 -20.92
N GLY A 322 -17.15 -12.63 -22.07
CA GLY A 322 -17.13 -13.33 -23.35
C GLY A 322 -16.11 -14.47 -23.39
N ASN A 323 -14.88 -14.23 -22.94
CA ASN A 323 -13.83 -15.24 -22.85
C ASN A 323 -14.23 -16.37 -21.90
N TYR A 324 -14.83 -16.05 -20.75
CA TYR A 324 -15.32 -17.03 -19.80
C TYR A 324 -16.37 -17.96 -20.40
N THR A 325 -17.29 -17.44 -21.23
CA THR A 325 -18.31 -18.26 -21.91
C THR A 325 -17.76 -19.12 -23.05
N LYS A 326 -16.58 -18.80 -23.57
CA LYS A 326 -15.90 -19.59 -24.61
C LYS A 326 -15.11 -20.76 -24.03
N ALA A 327 -14.64 -20.64 -22.79
CA ALA A 327 -13.88 -21.71 -22.15
C ALA A 327 -14.77 -22.94 -21.89
N THR A 328 -14.36 -24.10 -22.40
CA THR A 328 -15.05 -25.37 -22.17
C THR A 328 -14.94 -25.74 -20.69
N ALA A 329 -16.09 -25.87 -20.04
CA ALA A 329 -16.16 -26.41 -18.68
C ALA A 329 -16.38 -27.93 -18.73
N TYR A 330 -15.61 -28.65 -17.93
CA TYR A 330 -15.69 -30.10 -17.81
C TYR A 330 -16.30 -30.48 -16.47
N ALA A 331 -17.32 -31.32 -16.49
CA ALA A 331 -17.96 -31.77 -15.26
C ALA A 331 -16.99 -32.61 -14.41
N LEU A 332 -17.01 -32.36 -13.10
CA LEU A 332 -16.30 -33.17 -12.12
C LEU A 332 -17.28 -34.08 -11.37
N ASP A 333 -16.79 -35.22 -10.90
CA ASP A 333 -17.41 -35.92 -9.79
C ASP A 333 -17.49 -34.98 -8.57
N SER A 334 -18.39 -35.26 -7.63
CA SER A 334 -18.53 -34.42 -6.43
C SER A 334 -17.17 -34.22 -5.76
N VAL A 335 -16.73 -32.96 -5.68
CA VAL A 335 -15.47 -32.64 -5.03
C VAL A 335 -15.65 -32.61 -3.52
N THR A 336 -14.56 -32.78 -2.78
CA THR A 336 -14.53 -32.73 -1.32
C THR A 336 -13.50 -31.71 -0.86
N ALA A 337 -13.87 -30.86 0.10
CA ALA A 337 -12.95 -29.92 0.72
C ALA A 337 -11.74 -30.67 1.34
N GLY A 338 -10.54 -30.17 1.08
CA GLY A 338 -9.26 -30.78 1.46
C GLY A 338 -8.68 -31.74 0.42
N ALA A 339 -9.38 -32.05 -0.66
CA ALA A 339 -8.85 -32.91 -1.71
C ALA A 339 -7.82 -32.18 -2.59
N GLU A 340 -6.66 -32.80 -2.82
CA GLU A 340 -5.60 -32.34 -3.74
C GLU A 340 -5.78 -32.92 -5.15
N THR A 341 -6.86 -33.66 -5.37
CA THR A 341 -7.21 -34.24 -6.67
C THR A 341 -8.70 -34.09 -6.90
N CYS A 342 -9.11 -33.80 -8.13
CA CYS A 342 -10.51 -33.96 -8.57
C CYS A 342 -10.59 -34.99 -9.69
N THR A 343 -11.76 -35.63 -9.84
CA THR A 343 -11.99 -36.62 -10.90
C THR A 343 -12.95 -36.03 -11.93
N ALA A 344 -12.54 -35.94 -13.18
CA ALA A 344 -13.45 -35.57 -14.26
C ALA A 344 -14.44 -36.71 -14.53
N THR A 345 -15.68 -36.38 -14.89
CA THR A 345 -16.74 -37.40 -15.09
C THR A 345 -16.41 -38.42 -16.19
N THR A 346 -15.53 -38.06 -17.13
CA THR A 346 -14.96 -38.99 -18.11
C THR A 346 -13.44 -38.88 -18.15
N ALA A 347 -12.76 -40.00 -18.42
CA ALA A 347 -11.30 -39.99 -18.58
C ALA A 347 -10.82 -39.14 -19.77
N GLY A 348 -11.67 -38.96 -20.79
CA GLY A 348 -11.38 -38.10 -21.94
C GLY A 348 -11.35 -36.62 -21.57
N ASP A 349 -12.20 -36.20 -20.63
CA ASP A 349 -12.23 -34.81 -20.15
C ASP A 349 -10.95 -34.45 -19.40
N ALA A 350 -10.46 -35.34 -18.53
CA ALA A 350 -9.21 -35.14 -17.80
C ALA A 350 -7.97 -35.03 -18.71
N ALA A 351 -8.01 -35.62 -19.91
CA ALA A 351 -6.91 -35.56 -20.87
C ALA A 351 -6.75 -34.17 -21.53
N ASN A 352 -7.68 -33.24 -21.31
CA ASN A 352 -7.58 -31.84 -21.77
C ASN A 352 -6.74 -30.97 -20.83
N PHE A 353 -6.17 -31.55 -19.78
CA PHE A 353 -5.35 -30.84 -18.80
C PHE A 353 -3.91 -31.38 -18.81
N ALA A 354 -2.96 -30.48 -18.63
CA ALA A 354 -1.53 -30.75 -18.58
C ALA A 354 -0.92 -30.20 -17.28
N ASP A 355 0.24 -30.75 -16.89
CA ASP A 355 1.00 -30.25 -15.75
C ASP A 355 1.33 -28.77 -15.95
N GLY A 356 1.04 -27.96 -14.94
CA GLY A 356 1.23 -26.51 -14.98
C GLY A 356 0.07 -25.71 -15.58
N ASP A 357 -1.02 -26.35 -15.99
CA ASP A 357 -2.23 -25.64 -16.40
C ASP A 357 -2.81 -24.82 -15.26
N VAL A 358 -3.21 -23.58 -15.53
CA VAL A 358 -4.01 -22.79 -14.57
C VAL A 358 -5.46 -23.17 -14.82
N VAL A 359 -6.17 -23.55 -13.76
CA VAL A 359 -7.55 -24.05 -13.85
C VAL A 359 -8.44 -23.34 -12.85
N PHE A 360 -9.71 -23.22 -13.17
CA PHE A 360 -10.72 -22.72 -12.24
C PHE A 360 -11.73 -23.81 -11.93
N VAL A 361 -11.66 -24.31 -10.70
CA VAL A 361 -12.61 -25.29 -10.17
C VAL A 361 -13.73 -24.52 -9.49
N ARG A 362 -14.97 -24.73 -9.92
CA ARG A 362 -16.12 -23.94 -9.46
C ARG A 362 -17.36 -24.79 -9.28
N SER A 363 -18.30 -24.29 -8.46
CA SER A 363 -19.62 -24.90 -8.34
C SER A 363 -20.41 -24.80 -9.64
N THR A 364 -21.20 -25.83 -9.93
CA THR A 364 -22.23 -25.77 -10.98
C THR A 364 -23.46 -24.96 -10.57
N SER A 365 -23.59 -24.65 -9.27
CA SER A 365 -24.63 -23.75 -8.76
C SER A 365 -24.15 -22.30 -8.83
N THR A 366 -25.02 -21.41 -9.27
CA THR A 366 -24.74 -19.98 -9.37
C THR A 366 -25.68 -19.14 -8.50
N TYR A 367 -25.27 -17.90 -8.22
CA TYR A 367 -26.10 -16.85 -7.65
C TYR A 367 -25.93 -15.57 -8.48
N GLN A 368 -26.89 -14.66 -8.41
CA GLN A 368 -26.87 -13.45 -9.24
C GLN A 368 -26.43 -12.22 -8.46
N VAL A 369 -25.46 -11.50 -9.03
CA VAL A 369 -24.99 -10.18 -8.58
C VAL A 369 -25.10 -9.21 -9.73
N GLY A 370 -25.96 -8.20 -9.62
CA GLY A 370 -26.15 -7.21 -10.68
C GLY A 370 -26.59 -7.81 -12.03
N GLY A 371 -27.30 -8.96 -11.99
CA GLY A 371 -27.72 -9.70 -13.19
C GLY A 371 -26.66 -10.60 -13.81
N LEU A 372 -25.46 -10.67 -13.24
CA LEU A 372 -24.41 -11.61 -13.65
C LEU A 372 -24.47 -12.87 -12.78
N ASP A 373 -24.47 -14.04 -13.42
CA ASP A 373 -24.35 -15.33 -12.75
C ASP A 373 -22.91 -15.52 -12.25
N ARG A 374 -22.76 -15.74 -10.94
CA ARG A 374 -21.50 -16.03 -10.26
C ARG A 374 -21.57 -17.43 -9.69
N PRO A 375 -20.51 -18.25 -9.76
CA PRO A 375 -20.52 -19.56 -9.12
C PRO A 375 -20.63 -19.38 -7.61
N LEU A 376 -21.42 -20.23 -6.94
CA LEU A 376 -21.60 -20.22 -5.49
C LEU A 376 -20.26 -20.29 -4.76
N TRP A 377 -19.32 -21.04 -5.33
CA TRP A 377 -17.93 -21.00 -4.95
C TRP A 377 -17.03 -21.24 -6.15
N GLY A 378 -15.81 -20.74 -6.07
CA GLY A 378 -14.76 -20.95 -7.06
C GLY A 378 -13.39 -20.96 -6.40
N GLN A 379 -12.43 -21.56 -7.09
CA GLN A 379 -11.05 -21.65 -6.67
C GLN A 379 -10.15 -21.69 -7.91
N LEU A 380 -9.22 -20.74 -8.00
CA LEU A 380 -8.16 -20.79 -9.00
C LEU A 380 -7.07 -21.74 -8.49
N ASN A 381 -6.59 -22.62 -9.36
CA ASN A 381 -5.65 -23.67 -9.00
C ASN A 381 -4.68 -23.95 -10.14
N VAL A 382 -3.72 -24.84 -9.90
CA VAL A 382 -2.73 -25.25 -10.89
C VAL A 382 -2.75 -26.77 -10.96
N VAL A 383 -2.82 -27.33 -12.16
CA VAL A 383 -2.72 -28.77 -12.37
C VAL A 383 -1.30 -29.22 -12.06
N VAL A 384 -1.16 -30.30 -11.29
CA VAL A 384 0.13 -30.90 -10.94
C VAL A 384 0.18 -32.36 -11.39
N GLY A 385 1.25 -32.71 -12.10
CA GLY A 385 1.43 -34.01 -12.72
C GLY A 385 0.54 -34.24 -13.93
N THR A 386 0.78 -35.36 -14.62
CA THR A 386 -0.05 -35.77 -15.76
C THR A 386 -1.36 -36.38 -15.25
N PRO A 387 -2.54 -35.92 -15.72
CA PRO A 387 -3.80 -36.55 -15.35
C PRO A 387 -3.80 -38.04 -15.69
N ALA A 388 -4.28 -38.87 -14.74
CA ALA A 388 -4.28 -40.33 -14.88
C ALA A 388 -5.64 -40.91 -14.50
N ALA A 389 -6.21 -41.73 -15.38
CA ALA A 389 -7.50 -42.42 -15.16
C ALA A 389 -8.65 -41.49 -14.72
N GLY A 390 -8.72 -40.27 -15.26
CA GLY A 390 -9.74 -39.28 -14.92
C GLY A 390 -9.40 -38.38 -13.73
N ALA A 391 -8.37 -38.70 -12.94
CA ALA A 391 -7.92 -37.86 -11.83
C ALA A 391 -6.98 -36.74 -12.32
N ILE A 392 -7.27 -35.52 -11.86
CA ILE A 392 -6.52 -34.30 -12.12
C ILE A 392 -5.92 -33.88 -10.77
N GLY A 393 -4.59 -33.87 -10.68
CA GLY A 393 -3.88 -33.37 -9.51
C GLY A 393 -3.94 -31.84 -9.44
N LEU A 394 -4.12 -31.29 -8.25
CA LEU A 394 -4.21 -29.86 -7.99
C LEU A 394 -3.12 -29.43 -7.00
N ARG A 395 -2.48 -28.29 -7.26
CA ARG A 395 -1.43 -27.72 -6.39
C ARG A 395 -1.97 -27.37 -5.01
N TYR A 396 -3.21 -26.89 -4.95
CA TYR A 396 -3.87 -26.49 -3.72
C TYR A 396 -5.04 -27.40 -3.39
N PRO A 397 -5.21 -27.81 -2.11
CA PRO A 397 -6.40 -28.51 -1.68
C PRO A 397 -7.66 -27.71 -2.00
N LEU A 398 -8.72 -28.39 -2.44
CA LEU A 398 -10.02 -27.76 -2.68
C LEU A 398 -10.61 -27.23 -1.38
N LEU A 399 -11.27 -26.07 -1.43
CA LEU A 399 -11.82 -25.41 -0.24
C LEU A 399 -13.30 -25.70 0.00
N ASP A 400 -14.00 -26.24 -1.00
CA ASP A 400 -15.41 -26.61 -0.89
C ASP A 400 -15.67 -28.05 -1.31
N THR A 401 -16.88 -28.48 -0.97
CA THR A 401 -17.46 -29.76 -1.34
C THR A 401 -18.69 -29.50 -2.22
N GLY A 402 -18.95 -30.38 -3.18
CA GLY A 402 -20.21 -30.40 -3.93
C GLY A 402 -20.04 -30.70 -5.42
N ALA A 403 -21.13 -30.55 -6.17
CA ALA A 403 -21.09 -30.62 -7.62
C ALA A 403 -20.26 -29.46 -8.19
N ALA A 404 -19.33 -29.79 -9.06
CA ALA A 404 -18.34 -28.87 -9.57
C ALA A 404 -18.05 -29.11 -11.05
N GLU A 405 -17.43 -28.11 -11.65
CA GLU A 405 -16.82 -28.19 -12.96
C GLU A 405 -15.43 -27.56 -12.90
N ILE A 406 -14.57 -27.96 -13.83
CA ILE A 406 -13.23 -27.41 -14.00
C ILE A 406 -13.14 -26.81 -15.40
N VAL A 407 -12.55 -25.62 -15.50
CA VAL A 407 -12.25 -25.01 -16.80
C VAL A 407 -10.77 -24.65 -16.85
N SER A 408 -10.15 -24.94 -18.00
CA SER A 408 -8.75 -24.59 -18.24
C SER A 408 -8.63 -23.12 -18.64
N PHE A 409 -7.63 -22.47 -18.06
CA PHE A 409 -7.26 -21.08 -18.31
C PHE A 409 -5.84 -20.94 -18.86
N SER A 410 -5.14 -22.06 -19.07
CA SER A 410 -3.85 -22.10 -19.77
C SER A 410 -4.06 -22.12 -21.29
N ASP A 411 -3.23 -21.31 -21.95
CA ASP A 411 -3.23 -20.99 -23.38
C ASP A 411 -3.38 -22.23 -24.28
N ASP A 412 -4.55 -22.42 -24.90
CA ASP A 412 -4.60 -22.95 -26.26
C ASP A 412 -4.48 -21.74 -27.21
N PRO A 413 -3.28 -21.43 -27.73
CA PRO A 413 -3.09 -20.26 -28.60
C PRO A 413 -3.90 -20.34 -29.90
N SER A 414 -4.50 -21.49 -30.24
CA SER A 414 -5.14 -21.69 -31.54
C SER A 414 -6.63 -21.31 -31.61
N THR A 415 -7.30 -21.01 -30.49
CA THR A 415 -8.77 -20.82 -30.47
C THR A 415 -9.25 -19.46 -29.97
N TRP A 416 -8.34 -18.57 -29.62
CA TRP A 416 -8.63 -17.30 -28.94
C TRP A 416 -8.45 -16.10 -29.86
N GLU A 417 -9.32 -15.96 -30.85
CA GLU A 417 -9.35 -14.78 -31.72
C GLU A 417 -9.89 -13.55 -30.96
N ASP A 418 -9.11 -12.47 -30.96
CA ASP A 418 -9.63 -11.12 -30.75
C ASP A 418 -10.73 -10.85 -31.80
N ALA A 419 -11.68 -9.95 -31.51
CA ALA A 419 -12.82 -9.66 -32.40
C ALA A 419 -12.42 -9.21 -33.84
N ASP A 420 -11.15 -8.86 -34.03
CA ASP A 420 -10.56 -8.41 -35.29
C ASP A 420 -9.84 -9.53 -36.08
N GLY A 421 -9.87 -10.79 -35.59
CA GLY A 421 -9.31 -11.95 -36.29
C GLY A 421 -7.78 -11.99 -36.33
N THR A 422 -7.09 -11.07 -35.66
CA THR A 422 -5.65 -11.14 -35.42
C THR A 422 -5.39 -11.82 -34.09
N ASP A 423 -5.00 -13.08 -34.15
CA ASP A 423 -4.40 -13.81 -33.05
C ASP A 423 -3.19 -13.03 -32.49
N SER A 424 -3.29 -12.54 -31.25
CA SER A 424 -2.21 -11.81 -30.60
C SER A 424 -1.23 -12.72 -29.85
N LEU A 425 -1.36 -14.05 -29.95
CA LEU A 425 -0.47 -15.07 -29.35
C LEU A 425 -0.27 -14.97 -27.83
N GLU A 426 -1.02 -14.12 -27.11
CA GLU A 426 -0.65 -13.72 -25.75
C GLU A 426 -1.85 -13.29 -24.87
N GLN A 427 -2.83 -14.16 -24.66
CA GLN A 427 -3.91 -13.91 -23.70
C GLN A 427 -4.04 -15.02 -22.66
N GLN A 428 -3.16 -14.98 -21.67
CA GLN A 428 -3.36 -15.71 -20.43
C GLN A 428 -4.58 -15.13 -19.72
N PHE A 429 -5.48 -15.96 -19.20
CA PHE A 429 -6.52 -15.51 -18.27
C PHE A 429 -5.95 -15.14 -16.91
N ALA A 430 -4.90 -15.86 -16.52
CA ALA A 430 -4.27 -15.77 -15.23
C ALA A 430 -2.76 -15.92 -15.39
N THR A 431 -2.01 -15.15 -14.62
CA THR A 431 -0.55 -15.21 -14.56
C THR A 431 -0.12 -15.91 -13.26
N ARG A 432 0.79 -16.87 -13.38
CA ARG A 432 1.35 -17.67 -12.30
C ARG A 432 2.79 -17.32 -12.01
N ASP A 433 3.18 -17.33 -10.73
CA ASP A 433 4.58 -17.18 -10.29
C ASP A 433 5.25 -15.88 -10.76
N PHE A 434 4.47 -14.85 -11.12
CA PHE A 434 5.01 -13.54 -11.54
C PHE A 434 5.37 -12.69 -10.33
N GLN A 435 6.44 -11.91 -10.46
CA GLN A 435 6.88 -11.03 -9.39
C GLN A 435 7.12 -9.60 -9.88
N VAL A 436 6.58 -8.61 -9.18
CA VAL A 436 6.93 -7.19 -9.34
C VAL A 436 7.57 -6.74 -8.05
N ILE A 437 8.83 -6.31 -8.08
CA ILE A 437 9.56 -5.92 -6.88
C ILE A 437 10.09 -4.51 -7.04
N GLY A 438 9.66 -3.65 -6.12
CA GLY A 438 10.14 -2.30 -5.96
C GLY A 438 9.56 -1.28 -6.94
N GLY A 439 10.20 -0.12 -6.96
CA GLY A 439 9.77 1.05 -7.72
C GLY A 439 8.57 1.80 -7.14
N TRP A 440 8.29 2.94 -7.77
CA TRP A 440 7.13 3.78 -7.56
C TRP A 440 6.29 3.77 -8.83
N TRP A 441 5.06 3.31 -8.69
CA TRP A 441 4.12 3.17 -9.80
C TRP A 441 3.02 4.20 -9.74
N SER A 442 2.72 4.80 -10.88
CA SER A 442 1.71 5.84 -11.01
C SER A 442 0.92 5.70 -12.31
N THR A 443 -0.34 6.16 -12.31
CA THR A 443 -1.25 6.07 -13.45
C THR A 443 -1.97 7.40 -13.70
N GLU A 444 -2.33 7.67 -14.96
CA GLU A 444 -3.14 8.83 -15.34
C GLU A 444 -4.60 8.78 -14.85
N ALA A 445 -5.32 9.89 -15.10
CA ALA A 445 -6.64 10.33 -14.63
C ALA A 445 -7.71 9.29 -14.22
N ASN A 446 -7.69 8.05 -14.72
CA ASN A 446 -8.64 6.99 -14.37
C ASN A 446 -8.02 5.58 -14.33
N GLY A 447 -6.70 5.44 -14.36
CA GLY A 447 -6.02 4.15 -14.35
C GLY A 447 -5.98 3.53 -12.96
N ALA A 448 -6.20 2.22 -12.89
CA ALA A 448 -5.85 1.41 -11.73
C ALA A 448 -4.45 0.84 -11.87
N MET A 449 -3.82 0.39 -10.78
CA MET A 449 -2.51 -0.25 -10.89
C MET A 449 -2.60 -1.56 -11.71
N PHE A 450 -3.63 -2.36 -11.44
CA PHE A 450 -3.91 -3.61 -12.15
C PHE A 450 -5.12 -3.46 -13.07
N ALA A 451 -5.02 -3.98 -14.28
CA ALA A 451 -6.13 -3.95 -15.21
C ALA A 451 -7.25 -4.87 -14.78
N SER A 452 -8.49 -4.39 -14.87
CA SER A 452 -9.67 -5.19 -14.56
C SER A 452 -9.74 -6.41 -15.47
N GLY A 453 -9.80 -7.58 -14.87
CA GLY A 453 -10.05 -8.83 -15.57
C GLY A 453 -8.77 -9.60 -15.82
N GLY A 454 -8.26 -10.31 -14.83
CA GLY A 454 -7.17 -11.25 -14.92
C GLY A 454 -7.01 -11.96 -13.58
N GLY A 455 -6.11 -12.93 -13.48
CA GLY A 455 -5.89 -13.69 -12.25
C GLY A 455 -4.42 -13.84 -11.87
N ALA A 456 -3.99 -13.19 -10.80
CA ALA A 456 -2.70 -13.47 -10.18
C ALA A 456 -2.84 -14.71 -9.27
N ILE A 457 -2.02 -15.72 -9.56
CA ILE A 457 -1.85 -16.91 -8.73
C ILE A 457 -0.36 -17.06 -8.38
N ASP A 458 -0.04 -17.30 -7.12
CA ASP A 458 1.35 -17.49 -6.66
C ASP A 458 2.27 -16.29 -6.96
N CYS A 459 1.69 -15.11 -7.13
CA CYS A 459 2.43 -13.92 -7.50
C CYS A 459 2.98 -13.19 -6.25
N VAL A 460 4.03 -12.41 -6.45
CA VAL A 460 4.56 -11.48 -5.42
C VAL A 460 4.59 -10.08 -5.99
N ILE A 461 3.77 -9.20 -5.46
CA ILE A 461 3.63 -7.82 -5.93
C ILE A 461 4.02 -6.89 -4.80
N ALA A 462 5.26 -6.39 -4.87
CA ALA A 462 5.92 -5.67 -3.80
C ALA A 462 6.48 -4.30 -4.25
N PRO A 463 5.66 -3.38 -4.81
CA PRO A 463 6.12 -2.02 -5.08
C PRO A 463 6.40 -1.26 -3.77
N HIS A 464 7.27 -0.26 -3.80
CA HIS A 464 7.48 0.60 -2.63
C HIS A 464 6.35 1.62 -2.49
N ARG A 465 5.92 2.20 -3.63
CA ARG A 465 4.85 3.19 -3.66
C ARG A 465 3.92 2.98 -4.85
N ILE A 466 2.62 3.15 -4.63
CA ILE A 466 1.61 3.23 -5.67
C ILE A 466 0.82 4.53 -5.53
N THR A 467 0.63 5.22 -6.64
CA THR A 467 -0.19 6.43 -6.76
C THR A 467 -1.15 6.26 -7.93
N CYS A 468 -2.42 5.90 -7.69
CA CYS A 468 -3.36 5.61 -8.77
C CYS A 468 -4.72 6.24 -8.52
N ARG A 469 -5.34 6.83 -9.56
CA ARG A 469 -6.60 7.55 -9.35
C ARG A 469 -7.79 6.63 -9.14
N SER A 470 -7.87 5.51 -9.87
CA SER A 470 -8.99 4.56 -9.78
C SER A 470 -8.85 3.46 -8.72
N GLY A 471 -7.82 3.52 -7.86
CA GLY A 471 -7.48 2.47 -6.91
C GLY A 471 -6.53 1.42 -7.48
N VAL A 472 -6.06 0.49 -6.66
CA VAL A 472 -5.06 -0.51 -7.10
C VAL A 472 -5.70 -1.64 -7.93
N ALA A 473 -7.01 -1.86 -7.77
CA ALA A 473 -7.76 -2.96 -8.37
C ALA A 473 -7.22 -4.35 -7.95
N TYR A 474 -7.25 -4.60 -6.64
CA TYR A 474 -6.91 -5.91 -6.06
C TYR A 474 -7.84 -7.06 -6.51
N GLY A 475 -8.88 -6.76 -7.29
CA GLY A 475 -9.76 -7.70 -7.96
C GLY A 475 -9.03 -8.68 -8.88
N ASN A 476 -7.74 -8.48 -9.12
CA ASN A 476 -6.90 -9.41 -9.87
C ASN A 476 -6.06 -10.33 -8.97
N LEU A 477 -6.10 -10.20 -7.64
CA LEU A 477 -5.44 -11.12 -6.72
C LEU A 477 -6.37 -12.29 -6.44
N PHE A 478 -6.10 -13.45 -7.05
CA PHE A 478 -7.01 -14.60 -6.98
C PHE A 478 -6.57 -15.65 -5.98
N ALA A 479 -5.32 -16.10 -6.03
CA ALA A 479 -4.91 -17.25 -5.21
C ALA A 479 -3.48 -17.09 -4.73
N HIS A 480 -3.23 -17.33 -3.45
CA HIS A 480 -1.87 -17.45 -2.90
C HIS A 480 -0.92 -16.29 -3.27
N THR A 481 -1.47 -15.11 -3.49
CA THR A 481 -0.71 -13.95 -3.94
C THR A 481 -0.34 -13.05 -2.77
N LEU A 482 0.93 -12.68 -2.69
CA LEU A 482 1.43 -11.72 -1.71
C LEU A 482 1.51 -10.35 -2.35
N PHE A 483 0.75 -9.40 -1.82
CA PHE A 483 0.90 -7.98 -2.12
C PHE A 483 1.48 -7.25 -0.91
N THR A 484 2.53 -6.47 -1.12
CA THR A 484 3.10 -5.58 -0.11
C THR A 484 3.36 -4.19 -0.67
N CYS A 485 3.03 -3.13 0.06
CA CYS A 485 3.34 -1.77 -0.36
C CYS A 485 3.66 -0.89 0.87
N ASP A 486 4.66 0.00 0.77
CA ASP A 486 4.93 0.93 1.86
C ASP A 486 3.89 2.06 1.87
N VAL A 487 3.63 2.64 0.69
CA VAL A 487 2.69 3.75 0.54
C VAL A 487 1.75 3.50 -0.63
N GLU A 488 0.47 3.35 -0.32
CA GLU A 488 -0.61 3.35 -1.30
C GLU A 488 -1.36 4.67 -1.23
N GLU A 489 -1.56 5.30 -2.38
CA GLU A 489 -2.28 6.54 -2.53
C GLU A 489 -3.31 6.43 -3.65
N THR A 490 -4.58 6.48 -3.29
CA THR A 490 -5.70 6.33 -4.23
C THR A 490 -6.65 7.51 -4.18
N TRP A 491 -7.46 7.72 -5.22
CA TRP A 491 -8.44 8.83 -5.26
C TRP A 491 -9.90 8.37 -5.34
N LYS A 492 -10.15 7.15 -5.80
CA LYS A 492 -11.51 6.63 -6.04
C LYS A 492 -11.79 5.38 -5.23
N ALA A 493 -11.16 4.27 -5.57
CA ALA A 493 -11.52 2.96 -5.04
C ALA A 493 -10.62 2.53 -3.89
N GLY A 494 -11.23 1.86 -2.91
CA GLY A 494 -10.54 1.16 -1.85
C GLY A 494 -9.89 -0.15 -2.31
N THR A 495 -9.32 -0.86 -1.36
CA THR A 495 -8.74 -2.20 -1.53
C THR A 495 -9.85 -3.24 -1.76
N GLU A 496 -10.21 -3.54 -3.01
CA GLU A 496 -11.19 -4.59 -3.35
C GLU A 496 -10.50 -5.89 -3.76
N LEU A 497 -10.54 -6.95 -2.96
CA LEU A 497 -10.04 -8.28 -3.40
C LEU A 497 -11.01 -8.97 -4.35
N SER A 498 -10.48 -9.83 -5.22
CA SER A 498 -11.28 -10.55 -6.21
C SER A 498 -12.39 -11.39 -5.61
N ILE A 499 -13.50 -11.50 -6.34
CA ILE A 499 -14.52 -12.54 -6.15
C ILE A 499 -13.85 -13.91 -6.23
N CYS A 500 -14.14 -14.79 -5.28
CA CYS A 500 -13.50 -16.09 -5.12
C CYS A 500 -11.99 -16.02 -4.86
N SER A 501 -11.42 -14.86 -4.50
CA SER A 501 -10.03 -14.79 -4.06
C SER A 501 -9.80 -15.66 -2.83
N HIS A 502 -8.67 -16.34 -2.74
CA HIS A 502 -8.33 -17.09 -1.53
C HIS A 502 -6.85 -17.13 -1.22
N ASP A 503 -6.56 -17.18 0.08
CA ASP A 503 -5.18 -17.28 0.60
C ASP A 503 -4.25 -16.15 0.14
N CYS A 504 -4.81 -15.01 -0.27
CA CYS A 504 -4.05 -13.82 -0.60
C CYS A 504 -3.66 -13.06 0.68
N ILE A 505 -2.48 -12.44 0.66
CA ILE A 505 -1.98 -11.59 1.74
C ILE A 505 -1.73 -10.20 1.17
N VAL A 506 -2.42 -9.19 1.70
CA VAL A 506 -2.20 -7.77 1.40
C VAL A 506 -1.61 -7.11 2.63
N ARG A 507 -0.41 -6.52 2.52
CA ARG A 507 0.22 -5.75 3.60
C ARG A 507 0.57 -4.35 3.12
N ILE A 508 -0.03 -3.33 3.73
CA ILE A 508 0.23 -1.95 3.38
C ILE A 508 0.71 -1.20 4.62
N THR A 509 1.84 -0.51 4.56
CA THR A 509 2.30 0.27 5.73
C THR A 509 1.42 1.51 5.92
N SER A 510 1.16 2.27 4.85
CA SER A 510 0.29 3.44 4.84
C SER A 510 -0.58 3.48 3.58
N ALA A 511 -1.89 3.44 3.74
CA ALA A 511 -2.88 3.62 2.68
C ALA A 511 -3.60 4.96 2.86
N VAL A 512 -3.64 5.78 1.82
CA VAL A 512 -4.28 7.10 1.83
C VAL A 512 -5.24 7.21 0.65
N ASN A 513 -6.52 7.38 0.95
CA ASN A 513 -7.53 7.76 -0.03
C ASN A 513 -7.62 9.29 -0.02
N ARG A 514 -7.16 9.93 -1.08
CA ARG A 514 -7.31 11.37 -1.30
C ARG A 514 -8.69 11.68 -1.85
N ALA A 515 -9.25 12.82 -1.45
CA ALA A 515 -10.45 13.34 -2.10
C ALA A 515 -10.07 13.91 -3.48
N ASP A 516 -10.72 13.43 -4.55
CA ASP A 516 -10.58 14.01 -5.90
C ASP A 516 -11.77 14.88 -6.31
N ARG A 517 -11.52 15.67 -7.35
CA ARG A 517 -12.33 16.68 -8.05
C ARG A 517 -13.54 16.10 -8.81
N GLY A 518 -14.42 15.34 -8.14
CA GLY A 518 -15.74 14.97 -8.69
C GLY A 518 -15.96 13.52 -9.08
N LEU A 519 -15.21 12.56 -8.53
CA LEU A 519 -15.48 11.13 -8.69
C LEU A 519 -16.57 10.67 -7.70
N SER A 520 -17.33 9.63 -8.08
CA SER A 520 -18.40 9.05 -7.26
C SER A 520 -17.86 8.35 -6.01
N ALA A 521 -18.60 8.45 -4.90
CA ALA A 521 -18.36 7.71 -3.66
C ALA A 521 -18.01 6.23 -3.91
N ALA A 522 -16.98 5.72 -3.24
CA ALA A 522 -16.68 4.29 -3.22
C ALA A 522 -17.46 3.60 -2.10
N ASP A 523 -17.92 2.38 -2.36
CA ASP A 523 -18.70 1.59 -1.40
C ASP A 523 -17.90 1.28 -0.13
N ALA A 524 -16.61 0.99 -0.24
CA ALA A 524 -15.72 0.87 0.91
C ALA A 524 -14.25 1.23 0.63
N ALA A 525 -13.49 1.53 1.68
CA ALA A 525 -12.03 1.71 1.58
C ALA A 525 -11.26 0.37 1.59
N VAL A 526 -11.80 -0.67 2.22
CA VAL A 526 -11.35 -2.07 2.10
C VAL A 526 -12.60 -2.93 1.90
N TRP A 527 -12.60 -3.74 0.85
CA TRP A 527 -13.75 -4.52 0.42
C TRP A 527 -13.35 -5.97 0.10
N LEU A 528 -14.07 -6.91 0.70
CA LEU A 528 -13.94 -8.35 0.47
C LEU A 528 -15.33 -8.89 0.07
N ASP A 529 -15.51 -9.27 -1.19
CA ASP A 529 -16.80 -9.74 -1.73
C ASP A 529 -16.75 -11.17 -2.25
N GLY A 530 -17.93 -11.75 -2.47
CA GLY A 530 -18.17 -12.75 -3.51
C GLY A 530 -17.42 -14.05 -3.28
N ASN A 531 -17.63 -14.70 -2.13
CA ASN A 531 -16.94 -15.93 -1.77
C ASN A 531 -15.39 -15.81 -1.70
N SER A 532 -14.85 -14.60 -1.58
CA SER A 532 -13.45 -14.43 -1.15
C SER A 532 -13.24 -15.10 0.21
N ARG A 533 -12.09 -15.75 0.43
CA ARG A 533 -11.85 -16.49 1.66
C ARG A 533 -10.42 -16.71 2.10
N ARG A 534 -10.21 -16.84 3.42
CA ARG A 534 -8.87 -17.01 4.01
C ARG A 534 -7.85 -15.95 3.60
N ASN A 535 -8.33 -14.79 3.13
CA ASN A 535 -7.45 -13.67 2.78
C ASN A 535 -7.06 -12.91 4.04
N LEU A 536 -5.85 -12.35 4.05
CA LEU A 536 -5.34 -11.51 5.12
C LEU A 536 -5.03 -10.11 4.57
N VAL A 537 -5.74 -9.10 5.05
CA VAL A 537 -5.46 -7.68 4.75
C VAL A 537 -4.92 -7.02 6.02
N GLN A 538 -3.67 -6.53 5.99
CA GLN A 538 -3.03 -5.82 7.10
C GLN A 538 -2.62 -4.43 6.64
N ILE A 539 -3.15 -3.40 7.29
CA ILE A 539 -2.84 -2.00 6.99
C ILE A 539 -2.30 -1.32 8.24
N GLY A 540 -1.10 -0.75 8.19
CA GLY A 540 -0.54 0.00 9.32
C GLY A 540 -1.38 1.24 9.63
N THR A 541 -1.52 2.13 8.65
CA THR A 541 -2.43 3.29 8.71
C THR A 541 -3.33 3.32 7.49
N LEU A 542 -4.65 3.33 7.67
CA LEU A 542 -5.64 3.59 6.63
C LEU A 542 -6.24 4.98 6.85
N ASN A 543 -6.03 5.90 5.92
CA ASN A 543 -6.66 7.21 5.92
C ASN A 543 -7.66 7.29 4.77
N CYS A 544 -8.95 7.23 5.09
CA CYS A 544 -10.05 7.35 4.12
C CYS A 544 -10.28 8.80 3.64
N GLY A 545 -9.41 9.74 4.05
CA GLY A 545 -9.49 11.12 3.62
C GLY A 545 -10.75 11.85 4.08
N THR A 546 -11.20 12.80 3.25
CA THR A 546 -12.44 13.58 3.44
C THR A 546 -13.54 13.16 2.47
N PHE A 547 -13.36 12.03 1.79
CA PHE A 547 -14.26 11.54 0.78
C PHE A 547 -15.44 10.79 1.42
N ASP A 548 -16.64 10.98 0.85
CA ASP A 548 -17.83 10.22 1.25
C ASP A 548 -17.61 8.76 0.84
N HIS A 549 -17.13 7.95 1.77
CA HIS A 549 -17.09 6.51 1.64
C HIS A 549 -18.38 5.92 2.19
N GLY A 550 -18.87 4.84 1.57
CA GLY A 550 -19.92 4.01 2.14
C GLY A 550 -19.45 3.44 3.48
N ASP A 551 -18.50 2.53 3.48
CA ASP A 551 -17.90 1.93 4.68
C ASP A 551 -16.37 2.12 4.69
N ALA A 552 -15.71 1.99 5.85
CA ALA A 552 -14.25 1.89 5.84
C ALA A 552 -13.80 0.46 5.49
N VAL A 553 -14.35 -0.54 6.18
CA VAL A 553 -14.12 -1.96 5.91
C VAL A 553 -15.45 -2.65 5.67
N GLN A 554 -15.57 -3.37 4.56
CA GLN A 554 -16.77 -4.13 4.22
C GLN A 554 -16.42 -5.59 3.89
N PHE A 555 -17.12 -6.50 4.56
CA PHE A 555 -17.18 -7.91 4.22
C PHE A 555 -18.54 -8.18 3.59
N LEU A 556 -18.57 -8.78 2.41
CA LEU A 556 -19.77 -9.01 1.61
C LEU A 556 -19.83 -10.47 1.15
N SER A 557 -20.71 -11.28 1.73
CA SER A 557 -20.90 -12.70 1.34
C SER A 557 -19.58 -13.49 1.15
N CYS A 558 -18.62 -13.27 2.05
CA CYS A 558 -17.27 -13.84 2.02
C CYS A 558 -16.99 -14.67 3.29
N GLN A 559 -15.90 -15.46 3.30
CA GLN A 559 -15.67 -16.47 4.35
C GLN A 559 -14.25 -16.46 4.92
N ASP A 560 -14.07 -16.60 6.23
CA ASP A 560 -12.75 -16.82 6.84
C ASP A 560 -11.68 -15.74 6.53
N ASN A 561 -12.08 -14.54 6.10
CA ASN A 561 -11.13 -13.46 5.83
C ASN A 561 -10.73 -12.73 7.11
N ARG A 562 -9.54 -12.12 7.12
CA ARG A 562 -9.03 -11.35 8.25
C ARG A 562 -8.58 -9.97 7.79
N VAL A 563 -9.13 -8.92 8.41
CA VAL A 563 -8.70 -7.54 8.20
C VAL A 563 -8.13 -6.99 9.51
N GLU A 564 -6.91 -6.48 9.45
CA GLU A 564 -6.22 -5.84 10.58
C GLU A 564 -5.77 -4.44 10.18
N ILE A 565 -6.22 -3.43 10.91
CA ILE A 565 -5.83 -2.05 10.69
C ILE A 565 -5.20 -1.51 11.97
N GLY A 566 -3.97 -1.00 11.91
CA GLY A 566 -3.32 -0.37 13.05
C GLY A 566 -4.04 0.91 13.46
N THR A 567 -4.10 1.89 12.54
CA THR A 567 -4.83 3.15 12.72
C THR A 567 -5.73 3.44 11.52
N LEU A 568 -7.01 3.71 11.78
CA LEU A 568 -8.02 4.08 10.78
C LEU A 568 -8.46 5.54 10.99
N TYR A 569 -8.33 6.38 9.96
CA TYR A 569 -8.90 7.73 9.91
C TYR A 569 -10.05 7.76 8.90
N ALA A 570 -11.28 7.83 9.40
CA ALA A 570 -12.51 7.65 8.63
C ALA A 570 -13.51 8.79 8.91
N ARG A 571 -13.05 10.04 8.74
CA ARG A 571 -13.80 11.24 9.13
C ARG A 571 -15.01 11.56 8.25
N ALA A 572 -15.06 11.03 7.04
CA ALA A 572 -16.13 11.26 6.07
C ALA A 572 -16.85 9.96 5.66
N VAL A 573 -16.66 8.86 6.40
CA VAL A 573 -17.42 7.63 6.16
C VAL A 573 -18.87 7.86 6.56
N THR A 574 -19.80 7.63 5.62
CA THR A 574 -21.24 7.84 5.79
C THR A 574 -21.95 6.62 6.39
N GLY A 575 -21.48 5.40 6.08
CA GLY A 575 -21.94 4.12 6.61
C GLY A 575 -21.22 3.72 7.90
N ALA A 576 -20.65 2.51 7.93
CA ALA A 576 -19.98 1.96 9.09
C ALA A 576 -18.46 1.93 8.96
N LEU A 577 -17.72 2.00 10.08
CA LEU A 577 -16.28 1.74 10.03
C LEU A 577 -15.99 0.28 9.68
N VAL A 578 -16.77 -0.64 10.22
CA VAL A 578 -16.72 -2.06 9.87
C VAL A 578 -18.14 -2.55 9.60
N ARG A 579 -18.40 -3.00 8.38
CA ARG A 579 -19.66 -3.62 8.00
C ARG A 579 -19.44 -5.08 7.63
N PHE A 580 -20.18 -5.95 8.29
CA PHE A 580 -20.43 -7.31 7.85
C PHE A 580 -21.80 -7.34 7.20
N LEU A 581 -21.84 -7.47 5.87
CA LEU A 581 -23.06 -7.41 5.08
C LEU A 581 -23.29 -8.74 4.37
N ASP A 582 -24.40 -9.39 4.69
CA ASP A 582 -24.90 -10.51 3.92
C ASP A 582 -25.91 -9.97 2.89
N ALA A 583 -25.41 -9.51 1.74
CA ALA A 583 -26.17 -8.78 0.72
C ALA A 583 -27.44 -9.51 0.24
N SER A 584 -28.44 -8.74 -0.19
CA SER A 584 -29.68 -9.24 -0.79
C SER A 584 -29.46 -9.76 -2.22
N TYR A 585 -28.53 -10.68 -2.43
CA TYR A 585 -28.36 -11.38 -3.70
C TYR A 585 -29.52 -12.37 -3.92
N THR A 586 -29.96 -12.50 -5.16
CA THR A 586 -30.99 -13.47 -5.55
C THR A 586 -30.36 -14.86 -5.73
N GLY A 587 -31.00 -15.89 -5.17
CA GLY A 587 -30.54 -17.28 -5.20
C GLY A 587 -29.87 -17.75 -3.90
N THR A 588 -29.33 -18.97 -3.92
CA THR A 588 -28.53 -19.51 -2.81
C THR A 588 -27.15 -18.86 -2.88
N LYS A 589 -26.91 -17.86 -2.02
CA LYS A 589 -25.63 -17.13 -1.93
C LYS A 589 -24.63 -17.81 -0.99
N PRO A 590 -23.33 -17.47 -1.09
CA PRO A 590 -22.33 -17.97 -0.15
C PRO A 590 -22.67 -17.55 1.29
N THR A 591 -22.48 -18.47 2.24
CA THR A 591 -22.65 -18.17 3.67
C THR A 591 -21.57 -17.20 4.12
N MET A 592 -21.94 -16.11 4.79
CA MET A 592 -20.97 -15.16 5.31
C MET A 592 -20.48 -15.56 6.70
N LYS A 593 -19.33 -16.24 6.82
CA LYS A 593 -18.88 -16.82 8.11
C LYS A 593 -17.37 -16.74 8.31
N GLY A 594 -16.92 -16.82 9.55
CA GLY A 594 -15.50 -16.92 9.92
C GLY A 594 -14.67 -15.67 9.70
N ASN A 595 -15.27 -14.57 9.22
CA ASN A 595 -14.53 -13.34 8.98
C ASN A 595 -14.16 -12.66 10.31
N SER A 596 -12.99 -12.03 10.34
CA SER A 596 -12.49 -11.32 11.51
C SER A 596 -11.99 -9.93 11.15
N CYS A 597 -12.28 -8.95 12.00
CA CYS A 597 -11.79 -7.58 11.87
C CYS A 597 -11.19 -7.08 13.18
N ARG A 598 -10.03 -6.42 13.09
CA ARG A 598 -9.36 -5.75 14.21
C ARG A 598 -8.90 -4.36 13.78
N ILE A 599 -9.35 -3.33 14.47
CA ILE A 599 -8.94 -1.93 14.27
C ILE A 599 -8.29 -1.43 15.56
N GLY A 600 -6.96 -1.38 15.60
CA GLY A 600 -6.22 -0.95 16.78
C GLY A 600 -6.70 0.40 17.30
N ASN A 601 -6.75 1.39 16.40
CA ASN A 601 -7.21 2.73 16.68
C ASN A 601 -8.09 3.27 15.53
N GLY A 602 -9.39 3.51 15.72
CA GLY A 602 -10.31 4.01 14.70
C GLY A 602 -10.91 5.37 15.04
N TYR A 603 -10.71 6.36 14.16
CA TYR A 603 -11.25 7.71 14.29
C TYR A 603 -12.37 7.92 13.27
N GLY A 604 -13.61 7.73 13.69
CA GLY A 604 -14.79 7.93 12.87
C GLY A 604 -15.24 9.40 12.83
N GLY A 605 -15.85 9.81 11.73
CA GLY A 605 -16.67 11.02 11.65
C GLY A 605 -18.14 10.72 11.98
N ALA A 606 -19.04 11.63 11.57
CA ALA A 606 -20.50 11.57 11.81
C ALA A 606 -21.23 10.40 11.11
N GLY A 607 -20.52 9.33 10.78
CA GLY A 607 -21.03 8.10 10.20
C GLY A 607 -22.05 7.40 11.11
N THR A 608 -22.69 6.39 10.53
CA THR A 608 -23.88 5.78 11.10
C THR A 608 -23.54 4.84 12.27
N TYR A 609 -22.50 4.01 12.12
CA TYR A 609 -22.07 3.02 13.14
C TYR A 609 -20.54 2.81 13.16
N TYR A 610 -19.97 2.34 14.28
CA TYR A 610 -18.59 1.83 14.25
C TYR A 610 -18.56 0.41 13.69
N VAL A 611 -19.40 -0.48 14.20
CA VAL A 611 -19.51 -1.86 13.74
C VAL A 611 -20.95 -2.15 13.39
N GLN A 612 -21.18 -2.77 12.24
CA GLN A 612 -22.51 -3.14 11.76
C GLN A 612 -22.48 -4.58 11.26
N PHE A 613 -23.36 -5.41 11.80
CA PHE A 613 -23.70 -6.71 11.23
C PHE A 613 -25.10 -6.58 10.62
N THR A 614 -25.25 -6.86 9.33
CA THR A 614 -26.52 -6.74 8.61
C THR A 614 -26.70 -7.89 7.64
N GLY A 615 -27.81 -8.63 7.73
CA GLY A 615 -28.02 -9.79 6.87
C GLY A 615 -29.43 -10.40 6.92
N ASN A 616 -29.80 -11.09 5.84
CA ASN A 616 -31.10 -11.74 5.66
C ASN A 616 -31.11 -13.23 6.09
N GLY A 617 -30.21 -13.66 6.97
CA GLY A 617 -30.27 -14.96 7.62
C GLY A 617 -29.26 -16.02 7.15
N ASN A 618 -28.22 -15.65 6.38
CA ASN A 618 -27.12 -16.55 6.01
C ASN A 618 -25.77 -16.10 6.57
N MET A 619 -25.77 -15.37 7.69
CA MET A 619 -24.55 -14.98 8.38
C MET A 619 -24.17 -16.09 9.37
N GLY A 620 -22.96 -16.61 9.29
CA GLY A 620 -22.36 -17.45 10.31
C GLY A 620 -21.52 -16.64 11.29
N PRO A 621 -20.66 -17.30 12.11
CA PRO A 621 -19.93 -16.61 13.17
C PRO A 621 -18.86 -15.68 12.58
N ASN A 622 -19.03 -14.36 12.72
CA ASN A 622 -18.02 -13.36 12.36
C ASN A 622 -17.58 -12.59 13.61
N VAL A 623 -16.36 -12.07 13.61
CA VAL A 623 -15.74 -11.48 14.81
C VAL A 623 -15.23 -10.07 14.54
N CYS A 624 -15.59 -9.11 15.39
CA CYS A 624 -14.89 -7.84 15.51
C CYS A 624 -14.21 -7.79 16.89
N GLU A 625 -12.89 -7.63 16.93
CA GLU A 625 -12.13 -7.76 18.18
C GLU A 625 -11.03 -6.74 18.41
N ASP A 626 -10.65 -6.57 19.67
CA ASP A 626 -9.51 -5.78 20.14
C ASP A 626 -9.44 -4.38 19.49
N SER A 627 -10.61 -3.75 19.33
CA SER A 627 -10.77 -2.52 18.57
C SER A 627 -11.10 -1.32 19.44
N ARG A 628 -10.56 -0.14 19.10
CA ARG A 628 -10.85 1.12 19.81
C ARG A 628 -11.37 2.14 18.84
N PHE A 629 -12.52 2.72 19.14
CA PHE A 629 -13.21 3.69 18.28
C PHE A 629 -13.42 5.02 19.01
N TRP A 630 -13.06 6.11 18.34
CA TRP A 630 -13.23 7.50 18.78
C TRP A 630 -14.02 8.31 17.75
N GLY A 631 -14.61 9.41 18.21
CA GLY A 631 -15.38 10.34 17.37
C GLY A 631 -16.89 10.09 17.40
N ALA A 632 -17.70 11.11 17.12
CA ALA A 632 -19.15 11.02 17.26
C ALA A 632 -19.79 10.16 16.15
N VAL A 633 -20.61 9.17 16.53
CA VAL A 633 -21.46 8.40 15.61
C VAL A 633 -22.91 8.90 15.67
N SER A 634 -23.58 8.98 14.53
CA SER A 634 -24.92 9.59 14.43
C SER A 634 -26.07 8.65 14.78
N SER A 635 -25.90 7.33 14.63
CA SER A 635 -26.99 6.34 14.79
C SER A 635 -26.71 5.22 15.80
N GLY A 636 -25.52 5.19 16.41
CA GLY A 636 -25.13 4.23 17.46
C GLY A 636 -23.70 3.72 17.27
N ALA A 637 -23.14 3.08 18.29
CA ALA A 637 -21.80 2.48 18.22
C ALA A 637 -21.81 1.14 17.47
N LEU A 638 -22.82 0.30 17.75
CA LEU A 638 -22.92 -1.06 17.24
C LEU A 638 -24.34 -1.33 16.73
N GLN A 639 -24.49 -1.82 15.50
CA GLN A 639 -25.76 -2.34 15.00
C GLN A 639 -25.67 -3.85 14.78
N LEU A 640 -26.57 -4.59 15.42
CA LEU A 640 -26.73 -6.03 15.26
C LEU A 640 -28.08 -6.28 14.59
N ASN A 641 -28.06 -6.60 13.30
CA ASN A 641 -29.27 -6.85 12.50
C ASN A 641 -29.10 -8.14 11.69
N GLY A 642 -29.57 -9.26 12.23
CA GLY A 642 -29.47 -10.57 11.56
C GLY A 642 -30.27 -11.63 12.29
N ASN A 643 -31.14 -12.32 11.56
CA ASN A 643 -32.17 -13.21 12.12
C ASN A 643 -31.79 -14.72 12.09
N ASP A 644 -30.51 -15.07 12.14
CA ASP A 644 -30.03 -16.44 11.90
C ASP A 644 -29.43 -17.17 13.10
N GLY A 645 -29.20 -16.50 14.23
CA GLY A 645 -28.40 -17.13 15.28
C GLY A 645 -26.94 -17.30 14.87
N SER A 646 -26.44 -16.41 14.01
CA SER A 646 -25.10 -16.43 13.40
C SER A 646 -23.93 -16.75 14.34
N GLY A 647 -24.01 -16.43 15.64
CA GLY A 647 -22.85 -16.54 16.55
C GLY A 647 -21.85 -15.40 16.38
N CYS A 648 -22.23 -14.30 15.72
CA CYS A 648 -21.35 -13.15 15.55
C CYS A 648 -20.94 -12.55 16.90
N THR A 649 -19.68 -12.19 17.03
CA THR A 649 -19.06 -11.76 18.28
C THR A 649 -18.36 -10.41 18.13
N VAL A 650 -18.64 -9.49 19.05
CA VAL A 650 -17.87 -8.27 19.27
C VAL A 650 -17.16 -8.41 20.61
N ARG A 651 -15.83 -8.44 20.66
CA ARG A 651 -15.09 -8.65 21.92
C ARG A 651 -13.93 -7.69 22.11
N ASN A 652 -13.70 -7.27 23.35
CA ASN A 652 -12.65 -6.30 23.71
C ASN A 652 -12.73 -4.98 22.91
N VAL A 653 -13.94 -4.53 22.57
CA VAL A 653 -14.14 -3.27 21.84
C VAL A 653 -14.38 -2.11 22.81
N ILE A 654 -13.74 -0.98 22.55
CA ILE A 654 -13.91 0.27 23.32
C ILE A 654 -14.46 1.34 22.38
N CYS A 655 -15.62 1.90 22.71
CA CYS A 655 -16.23 3.00 21.97
C CYS A 655 -16.28 4.25 22.86
N GLU A 656 -15.86 5.42 22.33
CA GLU A 656 -15.91 6.69 23.07
C GLU A 656 -17.32 7.26 23.17
N TYR A 657 -18.16 7.03 22.15
CA TYR A 657 -19.55 7.51 22.06
C TYR A 657 -20.47 6.41 21.50
N GLY A 658 -21.78 6.55 21.70
CA GLY A 658 -22.80 5.70 21.08
C GLY A 658 -23.18 4.46 21.90
N GLY A 659 -24.43 4.02 21.71
CA GLY A 659 -25.00 2.82 22.32
C GLY A 659 -25.04 1.62 21.37
N ILE A 660 -25.53 0.49 21.85
CA ILE A 660 -25.76 -0.72 21.05
C ILE A 660 -27.22 -0.74 20.58
N THR A 661 -27.42 -0.88 19.27
CA THR A 661 -28.74 -1.10 18.64
C THR A 661 -28.86 -2.55 18.21
N VAL A 662 -29.85 -3.26 18.76
CA VAL A 662 -30.15 -4.66 18.44
C VAL A 662 -31.50 -4.73 17.75
N ALA A 663 -31.55 -5.19 16.50
CA ALA A 663 -32.77 -5.29 15.71
C ALA A 663 -32.92 -6.72 15.15
N ASN A 664 -34.08 -7.35 15.39
CA ASN A 664 -34.48 -8.63 14.78
C ASN A 664 -33.47 -9.78 14.91
N SER A 665 -32.75 -9.88 16.04
CA SER A 665 -31.58 -10.76 16.11
C SER A 665 -31.50 -11.65 17.35
N ARG A 666 -31.06 -12.90 17.13
CA ARG A 666 -30.66 -13.88 18.16
C ARG A 666 -29.19 -14.27 17.93
N GLY A 667 -28.48 -14.70 18.98
CA GLY A 667 -27.17 -15.36 18.87
C GLY A 667 -25.95 -14.45 18.71
N PHE A 668 -26.00 -13.19 19.14
CA PHE A 668 -24.83 -12.31 19.17
C PHE A 668 -24.16 -12.32 20.55
N SER A 669 -22.84 -12.21 20.58
CA SER A 669 -22.04 -12.03 21.80
C SER A 669 -21.36 -10.66 21.77
N VAL A 670 -21.56 -9.83 22.80
CA VAL A 670 -20.94 -8.49 22.89
C VAL A 670 -20.20 -8.35 24.21
N GLN A 671 -18.90 -8.06 24.13
CA GLN A 671 -18.01 -7.78 25.25
C GLN A 671 -17.21 -6.50 24.94
N GLY A 672 -17.46 -5.42 25.67
CA GLY A 672 -16.80 -4.14 25.43
C GLY A 672 -17.29 -3.00 26.32
N HIS A 673 -16.73 -1.81 26.11
CA HIS A 673 -17.15 -0.57 26.76
C HIS A 673 -17.98 0.28 25.80
N PHE A 674 -19.24 0.53 26.16
CA PHE A 674 -20.20 1.33 25.39
C PHE A 674 -20.89 2.33 26.34
N PRO A 675 -20.68 3.64 26.20
CA PRO A 675 -21.10 4.63 27.19
C PRO A 675 -22.62 4.83 27.26
N ASP A 676 -23.34 4.72 26.14
CA ASP A 676 -24.77 5.05 26.08
C ASP A 676 -25.70 3.84 26.29
N GLY A 677 -25.15 2.69 26.69
CA GLY A 677 -25.93 1.48 26.98
C GLY A 677 -26.54 0.81 25.73
N ILE A 678 -27.67 0.10 25.91
CA ILE A 678 -28.35 -0.65 24.85
C ILE A 678 -29.71 0.00 24.58
N SER A 679 -29.96 0.39 23.33
CA SER A 679 -31.28 0.81 22.85
C SER A 679 -31.92 -0.34 22.05
N ARG A 680 -33.11 -0.78 22.47
CA ARG A 680 -33.86 -1.85 21.79
C ARG A 680 -35.08 -1.24 21.08
N SER A 681 -35.18 -1.43 19.77
CA SER A 681 -36.36 -0.99 19.01
C SER A 681 -37.37 -2.14 18.90
N SER A 682 -38.51 -2.01 19.57
CA SER A 682 -39.75 -2.82 19.48
C SER A 682 -39.80 -4.21 20.15
N HIS A 683 -41.03 -4.59 20.51
CA HIS A 683 -41.49 -5.72 21.31
C HIS A 683 -40.88 -7.08 20.96
N PHE A 684 -40.16 -7.72 21.90
CA PHE A 684 -39.87 -9.16 21.87
C PHE A 684 -39.83 -9.75 23.27
N ASP A 685 -40.40 -10.95 23.40
CA ASP A 685 -40.50 -11.75 24.63
C ASP A 685 -39.13 -12.05 25.25
N THR A 686 -39.08 -11.88 26.56
CA THR A 686 -37.90 -11.83 27.43
C THR A 686 -37.29 -13.18 27.79
N GLU A 687 -37.31 -14.19 26.91
CA GLU A 687 -36.76 -15.51 27.25
C GLU A 687 -35.71 -15.98 26.24
N TYR A 688 -34.50 -16.21 26.77
CA TYR A 688 -33.35 -16.86 26.13
C TYR A 688 -32.39 -15.99 25.30
N ALA A 689 -31.65 -15.12 25.98
CA ALA A 689 -30.26 -14.83 25.61
C ALA A 689 -29.31 -15.78 26.38
N TYR A 690 -28.99 -16.94 25.81
CA TYR A 690 -27.90 -17.78 26.30
C TYR A 690 -26.55 -17.19 25.81
N GLY A 691 -25.80 -16.53 26.70
CA GLY A 691 -24.41 -16.07 26.44
C GLY A 691 -24.11 -14.68 27.02
N ARG A 692 -23.04 -14.57 27.82
CA ARG A 692 -22.80 -13.53 28.85
C ARG A 692 -22.61 -12.10 28.34
N PHE A 693 -23.47 -11.20 28.83
CA PHE A 693 -23.29 -9.74 28.87
C PHE A 693 -22.54 -9.38 30.17
N ASP A 694 -21.38 -8.72 30.11
CA ASP A 694 -20.82 -8.04 31.29
C ASP A 694 -20.36 -6.61 30.91
N ILE A 695 -21.32 -5.69 30.98
CA ILE A 695 -21.07 -4.24 30.97
C ILE A 695 -20.34 -3.91 32.28
N THR A 696 -19.06 -3.58 32.19
CA THR A 696 -18.35 -2.93 33.30
C THR A 696 -18.49 -1.42 33.12
N THR A 697 -19.49 -0.80 33.73
CA THR A 697 -19.45 0.62 34.04
C THR A 697 -18.86 0.77 35.43
N THR A 698 -17.69 1.41 35.54
CA THR A 698 -17.30 2.03 36.81
C THR A 698 -16.31 3.14 36.56
N ALA A 699 -16.71 4.35 36.96
CA ALA A 699 -15.75 5.25 37.54
C ALA A 699 -15.25 4.64 38.86
N SER A 700 -13.94 4.42 38.93
CA SER A 700 -13.07 4.13 40.08
C SER A 700 -12.83 2.66 40.52
N ARG A 701 -11.58 2.25 40.19
CA ARG A 701 -10.65 1.24 40.72
C ARG A 701 -10.98 0.41 41.99
N LEU A 702 -10.56 -0.87 41.89
CA LEU A 702 -10.12 -1.89 42.87
C LEU A 702 -11.09 -3.04 43.27
N LEU A 703 -10.78 -4.21 42.69
CA LEU A 703 -10.73 -5.60 43.21
C LEU A 703 -11.68 -6.11 44.33
N ARG A 704 -12.29 -7.28 44.00
CA ARG A 704 -12.92 -8.35 44.80
C ARG A 704 -14.42 -8.24 45.16
N GLN A 705 -15.06 -9.41 45.02
CA GLN A 705 -16.44 -9.83 45.37
C GLN A 705 -17.53 -9.66 44.29
N VAL A 706 -18.00 -10.80 43.78
CA VAL A 706 -19.21 -10.92 42.94
C VAL A 706 -20.44 -10.73 43.82
N ALA A 707 -21.13 -9.61 43.62
CA ALA A 707 -22.48 -9.36 44.11
C ALA A 707 -23.22 -8.55 43.04
N TYR A 708 -24.42 -8.98 42.67
CA TYR A 708 -25.31 -8.25 41.77
C TYR A 708 -25.59 -6.87 42.40
N ARG A 709 -24.99 -5.80 41.87
CA ARG A 709 -25.34 -4.41 42.17
C ARG A 709 -25.71 -3.73 40.87
N ALA A 710 -26.97 -3.33 40.75
CA ALA A 710 -27.38 -2.40 39.72
C ALA A 710 -26.57 -1.10 39.89
N ALA A 711 -25.73 -0.78 38.92
CA ALA A 711 -25.00 0.47 38.86
C ALA A 711 -25.95 1.58 38.36
N SER A 712 -26.67 2.24 39.27
CA SER A 712 -27.19 3.58 39.04
C SER A 712 -26.49 4.56 40.00
N ASN A 713 -25.27 4.95 39.65
CA ASN A 713 -24.61 6.10 40.27
C ASN A 713 -24.95 7.44 39.56
N ALA A 714 -25.87 7.43 38.61
CA ALA A 714 -26.60 8.66 38.27
C ALA A 714 -27.67 8.85 39.34
N GLY A 715 -27.39 9.66 40.35
CA GLY A 715 -28.40 10.09 41.31
C GLY A 715 -29.55 10.74 40.55
N ILE A 716 -30.71 10.08 40.50
CA ILE A 716 -31.96 10.70 40.08
C ILE A 716 -32.29 11.73 41.17
N THR A 717 -31.83 12.95 40.97
CA THR A 717 -32.08 14.08 41.87
C THR A 717 -33.15 14.92 41.20
N ALA A 718 -34.37 14.87 41.71
CA ALA A 718 -35.47 15.72 41.23
C ALA A 718 -35.91 16.63 42.38
N THR A 719 -35.77 17.94 42.19
CA THR A 719 -36.33 18.98 43.05
C THR A 719 -37.62 19.50 42.43
N SER A 720 -38.80 19.00 42.85
CA SER A 720 -40.08 19.73 42.79
C SER A 720 -41.26 18.98 43.42
N GLY A 721 -41.90 19.59 44.43
CA GLY A 721 -43.35 19.77 44.65
C GLY A 721 -44.39 18.63 44.66
N SER A 722 -44.11 17.44 44.09
CA SER A 722 -45.08 16.33 44.00
C SER A 722 -44.52 15.06 44.63
N PRO A 723 -45.35 14.20 45.25
CA PRO A 723 -44.90 12.93 45.82
C PRO A 723 -44.19 12.09 44.76
N PHE A 724 -42.92 11.81 45.01
CA PHE A 724 -42.10 10.92 44.19
C PHE A 724 -42.69 9.51 44.25
N THR A 725 -42.98 8.91 43.09
CA THR A 725 -43.52 7.55 42.96
C THR A 725 -42.53 6.71 42.16
N ILE A 726 -41.96 5.67 42.77
CA ILE A 726 -41.26 4.61 42.04
C ILE A 726 -42.22 3.44 41.88
N THR A 727 -42.43 3.02 40.64
CA THR A 727 -43.24 1.85 40.30
C THR A 727 -42.33 0.68 39.94
N ARG A 728 -42.58 -0.49 40.54
CA ARG A 728 -42.01 -1.77 40.10
C ARG A 728 -43.14 -2.77 39.91
N SER A 729 -43.30 -3.25 38.68
CA SER A 729 -44.25 -4.30 38.34
C SER A 729 -43.60 -5.67 38.58
N ILE A 730 -44.21 -6.49 39.42
CA ILE A 730 -43.83 -7.88 39.67
C ILE A 730 -44.77 -8.75 38.84
N PRO A 731 -44.27 -9.51 37.85
CA PRO A 731 -45.12 -10.41 37.08
C PRO A 731 -45.60 -11.55 38.00
N ILE A 732 -46.91 -11.61 38.22
CA ILE A 732 -47.55 -12.64 39.06
C ILE A 732 -48.22 -13.75 38.24
N GLY A 733 -48.22 -13.64 36.91
CA GLY A 733 -48.91 -14.55 35.99
C GLY A 733 -48.47 -16.01 36.06
N GLY A 734 -47.30 -16.30 36.63
CA GLY A 734 -46.76 -17.66 36.81
C GLY A 734 -46.89 -18.26 38.21
N LEU A 735 -47.39 -17.54 39.21
CA LEU A 735 -47.46 -18.03 40.60
C LEU A 735 -48.69 -18.92 40.81
N ASN A 736 -48.55 -20.10 41.40
CA ASN A 736 -49.68 -20.89 41.87
C ASN A 736 -50.13 -20.42 43.27
N PRO A 737 -51.38 -20.67 43.69
CA PRO A 737 -51.78 -20.50 45.09
C PRO A 737 -50.82 -21.27 46.02
N GLY A 738 -50.21 -20.56 46.97
CA GLY A 738 -49.17 -21.08 47.87
C GLY A 738 -47.73 -20.76 47.46
N ASP A 739 -47.48 -20.21 46.27
CA ASP A 739 -46.16 -19.66 45.94
C ASP A 739 -45.93 -18.32 46.65
N GLU A 740 -44.68 -18.09 47.05
CA GLU A 740 -44.26 -16.90 47.77
C GLU A 740 -43.19 -16.13 46.98
N ILE A 741 -43.23 -14.80 47.03
CA ILE A 741 -42.13 -13.95 46.57
C ILE A 741 -41.63 -13.17 47.77
N ALA A 742 -40.41 -13.49 48.22
CA ALA A 742 -39.73 -12.67 49.21
C ALA A 742 -39.15 -11.42 48.52
N PHE A 743 -39.19 -10.28 49.18
CA PHE A 743 -38.49 -9.07 48.75
C PHE A 743 -37.74 -8.44 49.91
N ASP A 744 -36.64 -7.77 49.60
CA ASP A 744 -35.77 -7.08 50.53
C ASP A 744 -35.32 -5.76 49.89
N LEU A 745 -35.92 -4.67 50.34
CA LEU A 745 -35.71 -3.34 49.80
C LEU A 745 -34.95 -2.49 50.80
N ILE A 746 -33.90 -1.81 50.34
CA ILE A 746 -33.15 -0.82 51.12
C ILE A 746 -33.37 0.57 50.50
N VAL A 747 -34.07 1.41 51.24
CA VAL A 747 -34.42 2.77 50.86
C VAL A 747 -33.66 3.73 51.77
N ALA A 748 -32.85 4.61 51.20
CA ALA A 748 -32.25 5.71 51.93
C ALA A 748 -33.09 6.97 51.75
N VAL A 749 -33.54 7.55 52.86
CA VAL A 749 -34.22 8.85 52.85
C VAL A 749 -33.19 9.91 53.23
N ARG A 750 -32.91 10.87 52.33
CA ARG A 750 -32.12 12.05 52.68
C ARG A 750 -33.06 13.21 52.94
N ALA A 751 -33.18 13.59 54.20
CA ALA A 751 -34.00 14.71 54.63
C ALA A 751 -33.32 16.05 54.25
N GLY A 752 -34.08 16.97 53.66
CA GLY A 752 -33.68 18.35 53.44
C GLY A 752 -33.92 19.27 54.65
N SER A 753 -34.72 18.85 55.64
CA SER A 753 -35.00 19.60 56.87
C SER A 753 -35.00 18.70 58.12
N THR A 754 -34.66 19.28 59.28
CA THR A 754 -34.39 18.57 60.55
C THR A 754 -35.58 18.47 61.51
N SER A 755 -36.83 18.78 61.13
CA SER A 755 -37.90 19.01 62.13
C SER A 755 -39.24 18.30 61.95
N ASP A 756 -39.46 17.44 60.95
CA ASP A 756 -40.78 16.79 60.77
C ASP A 756 -40.68 15.26 60.73
N ASP A 757 -41.60 14.58 61.42
CA ASP A 757 -41.82 13.13 61.28
C ASP A 757 -42.05 12.81 59.80
N LYS A 758 -41.19 11.95 59.24
CA LYS A 758 -41.30 11.55 57.83
C LYS A 758 -42.13 10.29 57.72
N THR A 759 -43.04 10.29 56.77
CA THR A 759 -43.91 9.13 56.51
C THR A 759 -43.52 8.50 55.19
N VAL A 760 -43.07 7.24 55.22
CA VAL A 760 -42.92 6.42 54.02
C VAL A 760 -44.22 5.65 53.81
N VAL A 761 -44.85 5.87 52.66
CA VAL A 761 -46.06 5.16 52.25
C VAL A 761 -45.70 4.14 51.19
N MET A 762 -45.93 2.86 51.49
CA MET A 762 -45.94 1.79 50.51
C MET A 762 -47.39 1.57 50.07
N LYS A 763 -47.66 1.64 48.75
CA LYS A 763 -48.95 1.27 48.16
C LYS A 763 -48.76 0.04 47.29
N LEU A 764 -49.71 -0.88 47.38
CA LEU A 764 -49.81 -2.05 46.53
C LEU A 764 -51.03 -1.86 45.62
N GLY A 765 -50.86 -2.03 44.31
CA GLY A 765 -51.95 -1.86 43.35
C GLY A 765 -51.77 -2.66 42.06
N SER A 766 -52.84 -2.73 41.26
CA SER A 766 -52.82 -3.23 39.88
C SER A 766 -52.93 -2.07 38.89
N THR A 767 -52.41 -2.25 37.68
CA THR A 767 -52.27 -1.22 36.63
C THR A 767 -53.60 -0.78 36.00
N ALA A 768 -54.70 -1.51 36.23
CA ALA A 768 -55.97 -1.28 35.55
C ALA A 768 -56.89 -0.30 36.32
N GLY A 769 -56.82 0.99 35.97
CA GLY A 769 -57.92 1.96 36.06
C GLY A 769 -58.64 2.17 37.40
N SER A 770 -58.25 3.24 38.13
CA SER A 770 -59.04 4.03 39.10
C SER A 770 -59.85 3.34 40.22
N GLY A 771 -59.76 2.03 40.44
CA GLY A 771 -60.53 1.32 41.47
C GLY A 771 -59.74 0.40 42.40
N GLY A 772 -58.41 0.35 42.29
CA GLY A 772 -57.57 -0.55 43.08
C GLY A 772 -57.64 -0.28 44.58
N THR A 773 -57.90 -1.33 45.37
CA THR A 773 -57.84 -1.30 46.83
C THR A 773 -56.42 -0.90 47.25
N THR A 774 -56.24 0.37 47.60
CA THR A 774 -54.95 0.88 48.07
C THR A 774 -54.80 0.49 49.52
N VAL A 775 -53.81 -0.34 49.83
CA VAL A 775 -53.49 -0.60 51.23
C VAL A 775 -52.29 0.25 51.60
N GLU A 776 -52.54 1.23 52.47
CA GLU A 776 -51.56 2.22 52.90
C GLU A 776 -50.88 1.72 54.18
N ALA A 777 -49.63 1.30 54.06
CA ALA A 777 -48.75 1.05 55.18
C ALA A 777 -48.04 2.34 55.57
N TYR A 778 -48.18 2.76 56.83
CA TYR A 778 -47.58 3.99 57.36
C TYR A 778 -46.54 3.68 58.44
N THR A 779 -45.31 4.14 58.25
CA THR A 779 -44.29 4.16 59.31
C THR A 779 -43.75 5.59 59.45
N SER A 780 -43.94 6.20 60.62
CA SER A 780 -43.34 7.49 60.99
C SER A 780 -41.91 7.26 61.49
N ILE A 781 -40.92 7.97 60.93
CA ILE A 781 -39.51 7.83 61.29
C ILE A 781 -38.99 9.18 61.77
N ALA A 782 -38.38 9.20 62.97
CA ALA A 782 -38.11 10.41 63.75
C ALA A 782 -36.68 10.96 63.62
N THR A 783 -35.88 10.55 62.63
CA THR A 783 -34.42 10.83 62.62
C THR A 783 -33.88 11.26 61.25
N THR A 784 -32.76 12.00 61.30
CA THR A 784 -32.09 12.61 60.15
C THR A 784 -31.15 11.61 59.48
N ALA A 785 -31.58 11.11 58.31
CA ALA A 785 -30.91 10.16 57.43
C ALA A 785 -30.89 8.70 57.91
N VAL A 786 -31.81 7.91 57.36
CA VAL A 786 -32.03 6.51 57.72
C VAL A 786 -31.99 5.62 56.48
N ASN A 787 -31.29 4.49 56.57
CA ASN A 787 -31.50 3.36 55.66
C ASN A 787 -32.66 2.53 56.21
N ILE A 788 -33.81 2.62 55.55
CA ILE A 788 -34.99 1.82 55.84
C ILE A 788 -34.87 0.54 55.06
N ARG A 789 -34.92 -0.60 55.75
CA ARG A 789 -34.97 -1.91 55.12
C ARG A 789 -36.35 -2.50 55.30
N ILE A 790 -37.03 -2.74 54.18
CA ILE A 790 -38.35 -3.37 54.12
C ILE A 790 -38.15 -4.78 53.59
N LYS A 791 -38.41 -5.78 54.44
CA LYS A 791 -38.40 -7.18 54.05
C LYS A 791 -39.82 -7.69 54.06
N GLY A 792 -40.27 -8.33 53.00
CA GLY A 792 -41.58 -8.95 53.01
C GLY A 792 -41.68 -10.18 52.15
N VAL A 793 -42.83 -10.79 52.23
CA VAL A 793 -43.24 -11.94 51.45
C VAL A 793 -44.61 -11.63 50.86
N ILE A 794 -44.74 -11.84 49.56
CA ILE A 794 -45.99 -11.79 48.82
C ILE A 794 -46.40 -13.25 48.59
N SER A 795 -47.44 -13.72 49.27
CA SER A 795 -47.95 -15.08 49.11
C SER A 795 -49.24 -15.03 48.29
N ARG A 796 -49.31 -15.81 47.19
CA ARG A 796 -50.55 -15.88 46.40
C ARG A 796 -51.58 -16.72 47.16
N VAL A 797 -52.66 -16.09 47.62
CA VAL A 797 -53.71 -16.76 48.42
C VAL A 797 -54.77 -17.38 47.53
N SER A 798 -55.05 -16.75 46.38
CA SER A 798 -55.95 -17.29 45.35
C SER A 798 -55.56 -16.80 43.96
N ASN A 799 -56.28 -17.24 42.92
CA ASN A 799 -56.06 -16.76 41.55
C ASN A 799 -56.25 -15.23 41.41
N THR A 800 -56.97 -14.58 42.33
CA THR A 800 -57.30 -13.15 42.27
C THR A 800 -56.88 -12.37 43.51
N SER A 801 -56.12 -12.98 44.43
CA SER A 801 -55.64 -12.31 45.65
C SER A 801 -54.24 -12.72 46.09
N VAL A 802 -53.52 -11.74 46.64
CA VAL A 802 -52.22 -11.92 47.31
C VAL A 802 -52.31 -11.43 48.74
N CYS A 803 -51.60 -12.10 49.65
CA CYS A 803 -51.30 -11.61 50.99
C CYS A 803 -49.87 -11.05 50.96
N VAL A 804 -49.68 -9.85 51.51
CA VAL A 804 -48.33 -9.31 51.70
C VAL A 804 -48.07 -9.17 53.20
N THR A 805 -47.02 -9.85 53.66
CA THR A 805 -46.50 -9.72 55.03
C THR A 805 -45.13 -9.07 54.93
N TYR A 806 -44.89 -7.99 55.67
CA TYR A 806 -43.59 -7.30 55.63
C TYR A 806 -43.19 -6.77 57.01
N ASP A 807 -41.89 -6.65 57.20
CA ASP A 807 -41.19 -6.05 58.33
C ASP A 807 -40.41 -4.82 57.85
N VAL A 808 -40.48 -3.76 58.64
CA VAL A 808 -39.73 -2.52 58.41
C VAL A 808 -38.70 -2.35 59.51
N SER A 809 -37.45 -2.10 59.13
CA SER A 809 -36.35 -1.86 60.08
C SER A 809 -35.55 -0.61 59.69
N GLU A 810 -35.03 0.08 60.69
CA GLU A 810 -34.16 1.25 60.54
C GLU A 810 -32.72 0.79 60.86
N GLY A 811 -31.89 0.68 59.81
CA GLY A 811 -30.55 0.08 59.94
C GLY A 811 -30.62 -1.38 60.38
N THR A 812 -30.05 -1.69 61.56
CA THR A 812 -30.14 -3.02 62.19
C THR A 812 -31.19 -3.09 63.29
N THR A 813 -31.88 -1.99 63.60
CA THR A 813 -32.83 -1.92 64.70
C THR A 813 -34.24 -2.13 64.16
N PRO A 814 -35.00 -3.13 64.63
CA PRO A 814 -36.40 -3.30 64.28
C PRO A 814 -37.20 -2.08 64.74
N VAL A 815 -37.92 -1.41 63.83
CA VAL A 815 -38.96 -0.46 64.22
C VAL A 815 -40.14 -1.32 64.66
N THR A 816 -40.76 -1.02 65.82
CA THR A 816 -41.78 -1.85 66.49
C THR A 816 -42.67 -2.61 65.50
N ALA A 817 -42.50 -3.94 65.45
CA ALA A 817 -43.05 -4.80 64.41
C ALA A 817 -44.58 -4.70 64.34
N LYS A 818 -45.09 -4.02 63.30
CA LYS A 818 -46.45 -4.20 62.81
C LYS A 818 -46.37 -5.09 61.57
N SER A 819 -46.33 -6.41 61.78
CA SER A 819 -46.77 -7.32 60.71
C SER A 819 -48.23 -6.96 60.44
N THR A 820 -48.49 -6.50 59.23
CA THR A 820 -49.84 -6.21 58.78
C THR A 820 -50.09 -7.12 57.60
N ASP A 821 -50.93 -8.14 57.78
CA ASP A 821 -51.32 -9.01 56.68
C ASP A 821 -52.29 -8.25 55.79
N VAL A 822 -51.81 -7.92 54.59
CA VAL A 822 -52.57 -7.15 53.62
C VAL A 822 -53.06 -8.10 52.53
N THR A 823 -54.37 -8.38 52.52
CA THR A 823 -54.98 -9.11 51.41
C THR A 823 -55.45 -8.13 50.34
N VAL A 824 -54.81 -8.16 49.17
CA VAL A 824 -55.27 -7.40 48.00
C VAL A 824 -56.15 -8.31 47.16
N SER A 825 -57.45 -8.05 47.13
CA SER A 825 -58.41 -8.74 46.26
C SER A 825 -58.63 -7.94 44.96
N ALA A 826 -58.76 -8.67 43.84
CA ALA A 826 -58.91 -8.15 42.46
C ALA A 826 -57.61 -7.72 41.75
N LEU A 827 -56.60 -8.59 41.79
CA LEU A 827 -55.44 -8.43 40.90
C LEU A 827 -55.83 -8.74 39.44
N ASP A 828 -55.34 -7.93 38.51
CA ASP A 828 -55.26 -8.39 37.12
C ASP A 828 -54.29 -9.58 37.04
N ALA A 829 -54.49 -10.47 36.07
CA ALA A 829 -53.77 -11.74 36.03
C ALA A 829 -52.25 -11.61 35.85
N ASN A 830 -51.69 -10.41 35.65
CA ASN A 830 -50.39 -10.26 35.01
C ASN A 830 -49.37 -9.45 35.83
N ALA A 831 -49.75 -8.50 36.68
CA ALA A 831 -48.75 -7.75 37.48
C ALA A 831 -49.26 -7.21 38.84
N LEU A 832 -48.38 -7.23 39.85
CA LEU A 832 -48.52 -6.47 41.10
C LEU A 832 -47.55 -5.30 41.08
N GLU A 833 -48.04 -4.08 41.28
CA GLU A 833 -47.19 -2.89 41.38
C GLU A 833 -46.99 -2.47 42.83
N ILE A 834 -45.73 -2.19 43.19
CA ILE A 834 -45.36 -1.62 44.48
C ILE A 834 -44.95 -0.16 44.25
N PHE A 835 -45.66 0.75 44.92
CA PHE A 835 -45.39 2.18 44.90
C PHE A 835 -44.80 2.62 46.24
N PHE A 836 -43.76 3.45 46.20
CA PHE A 836 -43.21 4.12 47.38
C PHE A 836 -43.35 5.62 47.23
N SER A 837 -43.79 6.29 48.29
CA SER A 837 -43.76 7.75 48.40
C SER A 837 -43.31 8.18 49.79
N VAL A 838 -42.70 9.37 49.89
CA VAL A 838 -42.31 9.99 51.17
C VAL A 838 -43.03 11.31 51.33
N GLN A 839 -43.51 11.57 52.55
CA GLN A 839 -44.14 12.83 52.92
C GLN A 839 -43.39 13.48 54.10
N PRO A 840 -43.18 14.82 54.09
CA PRO A 840 -43.56 15.78 53.03
C PRO A 840 -42.66 15.71 51.78
N ALA A 841 -43.20 16.10 50.62
CA ALA A 841 -42.60 15.96 49.27
C ALA A 841 -41.30 16.78 49.00
N THR A 842 -40.70 17.38 50.03
CA THR A 842 -39.46 18.18 49.93
C THR A 842 -38.19 17.36 50.15
N ASP A 843 -38.29 16.09 50.53
CA ASP A 843 -37.14 15.22 50.79
C ASP A 843 -36.78 14.34 49.58
N THR A 844 -35.51 13.94 49.49
CA THR A 844 -35.03 13.09 48.40
C THR A 844 -35.06 11.62 48.81
N LEU A 845 -35.70 10.78 47.99
CA LEU A 845 -35.72 9.33 48.14
C LEU A 845 -34.65 8.68 47.26
N ASP A 846 -33.77 7.89 47.85
CA ASP A 846 -32.69 7.19 47.16
C ASP A 846 -32.82 5.68 47.40
N ILE A 847 -33.23 4.89 46.39
CA ILE A 847 -33.28 3.42 46.51
C ILE A 847 -31.86 2.89 46.30
N ARG A 848 -31.26 2.36 47.37
CA ARG A 848 -29.88 1.87 47.35
C ARG A 848 -29.74 0.39 47.00
N GLY A 849 -30.83 -0.37 47.11
CA GLY A 849 -30.86 -1.76 46.72
C GLY A 849 -32.27 -2.35 46.80
N ALA A 850 -32.60 -3.21 45.84
CA ALA A 850 -33.82 -4.01 45.85
C ALA A 850 -33.44 -5.44 45.46
N THR A 851 -33.77 -6.39 46.31
CA THR A 851 -33.63 -7.82 46.02
C THR A 851 -35.02 -8.44 46.04
N ILE A 852 -35.36 -9.16 44.98
CA ILE A 852 -36.58 -9.96 44.91
C ILE A 852 -36.13 -11.40 44.79
N THR A 853 -36.65 -12.27 45.65
CA THR A 853 -36.31 -13.69 45.71
C THR A 853 -37.59 -14.51 45.66
N PRO A 854 -37.93 -15.09 44.50
CA PRO A 854 -39.05 -16.02 44.42
C PRO A 854 -38.76 -17.28 45.27
N ARG A 855 -39.77 -17.71 46.02
CA ARG A 855 -39.84 -18.96 46.77
C ARG A 855 -41.04 -19.75 46.25
N CYS A 856 -40.86 -20.43 45.12
CA CYS A 856 -41.85 -21.38 44.63
C CYS A 856 -41.55 -22.79 45.18
N ALA A 857 -42.60 -23.56 45.46
CA ALA A 857 -42.46 -24.96 45.87
C ALA A 857 -42.04 -25.89 44.71
N ALA A 858 -42.13 -25.41 43.47
CA ALA A 858 -41.63 -26.07 42.28
C ALA A 858 -40.32 -25.40 41.83
N ALA A 859 -39.19 -25.82 42.43
CA ALA A 859 -37.86 -25.22 42.30
C ALA A 859 -37.21 -25.28 40.88
N GLY A 860 -37.99 -25.38 39.80
CA GLY A 860 -37.48 -25.57 38.44
C GLY A 860 -37.74 -24.45 37.44
N GLN A 861 -38.63 -23.48 37.69
CA GLN A 861 -39.08 -22.58 36.61
C GLN A 861 -39.12 -21.07 36.91
N LEU A 862 -38.74 -20.60 38.11
CA LEU A 862 -38.87 -19.19 38.47
C LEU A 862 -37.63 -18.58 39.15
N ALA A 863 -36.43 -19.11 38.91
CA ALA A 863 -35.18 -18.55 39.44
C ALA A 863 -34.41 -17.67 38.42
N ALA A 864 -35.14 -16.86 37.63
CA ALA A 864 -34.58 -15.89 36.69
C ALA A 864 -35.04 -14.47 37.02
#